data_AF-A0A182PN55-F1
#
_entry.id   AF-A0A182PN55-F1
#
_cell.length_a   1.000
_cell.length_b   1.000
_cell.length_c   1.000
_cell.angle_alpha   90.00
_cell.angle_beta   90.00
_cell.angle_gamma   90.00
#
_symmetry.space_group_name_H-M   'P 1'
#
loop_
_entity.id
_entity.type
_entity.pdbx_description
1 polymer ?
#
loop_
_entity_poly.entity_id
_entity_poly.type
_entity_poly.pdbx_seq_one_letter_code
_entity_poly.pdbx_strand_id
1 'polypeptide(L)'
;MKAKQRDNEHTGKIAQEEIFAREAELERSIRAEETVDKWIDLVRFRQDHPIHFDSYQNYKRELSLIERARRHFPYEEKLLLLYLEAIVRVHPTDEVLDLIRRAITKDETNVTLWRSLIRNKQCAMAQCIVPDVLKLYRKSTRSLFMARRSDETMLQLFRNCATFCRQAGLCELMFGMIQHTLGMNVTGRYGTDSMFASAEHYQQLIEYEECILKSGLPMNEIWLRVELLRSAFHYLPFEGGRLASDPQRMVLTDDVVGYVYPLINKSRAFELILTTLKLMKFPFAQQYDHDEEESYEMDYAEQLLPLFLHPGRDRSLDSPFYAFIKQLSVAPSYIRANIAHEAYLELVRKCLALAIDHFEGTESAILLTLYLQLERILVCEEKVLSQGDGKPVPLEDAKAKTVRARVKHMLKHTHSSNQNSLPVYAEYGLLEYEMTGLSGACRKIFSTSVQVYCSNEGTEDDIEANNDLFHLVLTVVELLLLEGLKDEAIKALTNLVLKRHEITFENTNHSLTVSDTMKLSALQKLSDRVNRAVRHESQPDAEQSNTQTEHYFVSNPMVTSIKAYVVYLALIRSNLAEATKQLETFLYLFNDPSNARQKMLRQRLFEIYLQLFEIARLSRKQGHQPAPSEGLRSFLDVVDRTLNEFPSNLYVLRLVAFNDNLPWLRLRGVLGKHLTPKAVLLLVIAARHREASCTMTNTLDDFITMEAFPYKQRILNLLGGVLKSSTDNKCSASVLYRNALLWRLYLRELFDQPNAPPGYSVLEQCRRTLYAALEACPWNKALYLDGASCAPQELSQLLDLMMEKQLRVHAIPEELAILREG
;
A
#
# COMPACT_ATOMS: atom_id res chain seq x y z
N MET A 1 22.47 34.98 32.63
CA MET A 1 21.60 34.42 31.57
C MET A 1 22.29 33.39 30.65
N LYS A 2 23.41 32.77 31.04
CA LYS A 2 24.03 31.61 30.33
C LYS A 2 24.06 30.31 31.18
N ALA A 3 23.42 30.32 32.35
CA ALA A 3 23.39 29.18 33.28
C ALA A 3 22.04 28.43 33.32
N LYS A 4 20.96 29.00 32.75
CA LYS A 4 19.62 28.38 32.70
C LYS A 4 19.32 27.61 31.42
N GLN A 5 20.28 27.51 30.51
CA GLN A 5 20.16 26.71 29.27
C GLN A 5 20.83 25.33 29.38
N ARG A 6 21.47 25.00 30.52
CA ARG A 6 22.04 23.65 30.76
C ARG A 6 21.07 22.68 31.43
N ASP A 7 19.96 23.15 32.00
CA ASP A 7 19.03 22.29 32.75
C ASP A 7 17.93 21.64 31.89
N ASN A 8 17.86 21.94 30.59
CA ASN A 8 16.88 21.32 29.67
C ASN A 8 17.48 20.24 28.75
N GLU A 9 18.76 19.85 28.94
CA GLU A 9 19.41 18.73 28.23
C GLU A 9 19.58 17.48 29.11
N HIS A 10 18.97 17.43 30.30
CA HIS A 10 19.13 16.31 31.26
C HIS A 10 17.85 15.48 31.49
N THR A 11 16.97 15.38 30.50
CA THR A 11 15.95 14.31 30.49
C THR A 11 16.54 13.08 29.78
N GLY A 12 17.09 12.13 30.54
CA GLY A 12 17.24 10.74 30.08
C GLY A 12 18.65 10.11 30.09
N LYS A 13 19.46 10.31 31.13
CA LYS A 13 20.51 9.33 31.46
C LYS A 13 20.18 8.70 32.80
N ILE A 14 19.36 7.65 32.76
CA ILE A 14 19.17 6.74 33.89
C ILE A 14 20.57 6.23 34.28
N ALA A 15 20.93 6.32 35.57
CA ALA A 15 22.24 5.87 36.02
C ALA A 15 22.37 4.35 35.79
N GLN A 16 23.55 3.85 35.43
CA GLN A 16 23.73 2.40 35.19
C GLN A 16 23.32 1.56 36.40
N GLU A 17 23.54 2.07 37.60
CA GLU A 17 23.10 1.46 38.86
C GLU A 17 21.58 1.29 38.92
N GLU A 18 20.82 2.25 38.39
CA GLU A 18 19.36 2.23 38.32
C GLU A 18 18.85 1.25 37.25
N ILE A 19 19.56 1.12 36.12
CA ILE A 19 19.31 0.08 35.10
C ILE A 19 19.51 -1.31 35.71
N PHE A 20 20.63 -1.55 36.40
CA PHE A 20 20.91 -2.84 37.06
C PHE A 20 19.92 -3.13 38.20
N ALA A 21 19.52 -2.13 38.98
CA ALA A 21 18.52 -2.29 40.04
C ALA A 21 17.16 -2.70 39.47
N ARG A 22 16.73 -2.07 38.38
CA ARG A 22 15.47 -2.40 37.69
C ARG A 22 15.53 -3.75 36.99
N GLU A 23 16.66 -4.09 36.37
CA GLU A 23 16.92 -5.42 35.81
C GLU A 23 16.81 -6.50 36.90
N ALA A 24 17.42 -6.27 38.07
CA ALA A 24 17.34 -7.20 39.21
C ALA A 24 15.94 -7.29 39.81
N GLU A 25 15.12 -6.25 39.72
CA GLU A 25 13.70 -6.28 40.11
C GLU A 25 12.86 -7.13 39.15
N LEU A 26 13.07 -6.98 37.84
CA LEU A 26 12.44 -7.80 36.80
C LEU A 26 12.88 -9.27 36.90
N GLU A 27 14.15 -9.54 37.18
CA GLU A 27 14.60 -10.91 37.43
C GLU A 27 13.98 -11.51 38.71
N ARG A 28 13.79 -10.69 39.76
CA ARG A 28 13.09 -11.12 40.98
C ARG A 28 11.61 -11.41 40.71
N SER A 29 10.95 -10.62 39.87
CA SER A 29 9.54 -10.83 39.53
C SER A 29 9.33 -12.09 38.68
N ILE A 30 10.28 -12.42 37.80
CA ILE A 30 10.30 -13.69 37.06
C ILE A 30 10.45 -14.87 38.02
N ARG A 31 11.35 -14.79 39.01
CA ARG A 31 11.53 -15.86 40.02
C ARG A 31 10.31 -16.06 40.91
N ALA A 32 9.51 -15.01 41.14
CA ALA A 32 8.31 -15.07 41.94
C ALA A 32 7.16 -15.77 41.20
N GLU A 33 7.01 -15.49 39.90
CA GLU A 33 5.99 -16.09 39.04
C GLU A 33 6.49 -16.02 37.58
N GLU A 34 6.84 -17.17 37.03
CA GLU A 34 7.39 -17.32 35.69
C GLU A 34 6.28 -17.24 34.63
N THR A 35 6.13 -16.08 33.99
CA THR A 35 5.25 -15.90 32.83
C THR A 35 6.03 -15.42 31.61
N VAL A 36 5.54 -15.76 30.42
CA VAL A 36 6.17 -15.39 29.13
C VAL A 36 6.31 -13.87 28.99
N ASP A 37 5.28 -13.11 29.38
CA ASP A 37 5.27 -11.66 29.25
C ASP A 37 6.38 -10.99 30.08
N LYS A 38 6.68 -11.50 31.29
CA LYS A 38 7.77 -10.96 32.13
C LYS A 38 9.15 -11.21 31.52
N TRP A 39 9.34 -12.35 30.85
CA TRP A 39 10.57 -12.62 30.09
C TRP A 39 10.71 -11.66 28.91
N ILE A 40 9.62 -11.40 28.18
CA ILE A 40 9.59 -10.46 27.07
C ILE A 40 9.85 -9.03 27.55
N ASP A 41 9.27 -8.62 28.67
CA ASP A 41 9.49 -7.30 29.26
C ASP A 41 10.94 -7.09 29.68
N LEU A 42 11.60 -8.13 30.24
CA LEU A 42 13.03 -8.07 30.54
C LEU A 42 13.89 -7.98 29.27
N VAL A 43 13.52 -8.68 28.20
CA VAL A 43 14.21 -8.58 26.90
C VAL A 43 14.07 -7.16 26.33
N ARG A 44 12.85 -6.61 26.31
CA ARG A 44 12.58 -5.24 25.85
C ARG A 44 13.33 -4.20 26.68
N PHE A 45 13.32 -4.35 28.00
CA PHE A 45 14.06 -3.45 28.89
C PHE A 45 15.56 -3.40 28.58
N ARG A 46 16.18 -4.56 28.29
CA ARG A 46 17.59 -4.65 27.88
C ARG A 46 17.85 -4.06 26.49
N GLN A 47 16.91 -4.15 25.57
CA GLN A 47 17.02 -3.52 24.24
C GLN A 47 16.97 -1.99 24.35
N ASP A 48 16.09 -1.45 25.20
CA ASP A 48 15.93 -0.01 25.39
C ASP A 48 17.08 0.62 26.20
N HIS A 49 17.75 -0.17 27.05
CA HIS A 49 18.80 0.29 27.96
C HIS A 49 20.10 -0.52 27.80
N PRO A 50 20.81 -0.40 26.66
CA PRO A 50 22.07 -1.09 26.46
C PRO A 50 23.12 -0.61 27.47
N ILE A 51 23.81 -1.57 28.08
CA ILE A 51 24.91 -1.29 29.02
C ILE A 51 26.12 -0.80 28.23
N HIS A 52 27.08 -0.12 28.89
CA HIS A 52 28.36 0.31 28.30
C HIS A 52 29.27 -0.89 27.95
N PHE A 53 28.80 -1.72 27.02
CA PHE A 53 29.53 -2.77 26.34
C PHE A 53 29.41 -2.55 24.83
N ASP A 54 30.28 -3.21 24.08
CA ASP A 54 30.16 -3.29 22.63
C ASP A 54 28.81 -3.92 22.24
N SER A 55 28.22 -3.45 21.14
CA SER A 55 26.90 -3.86 20.65
C SER A 55 26.80 -5.38 20.52
N TYR A 56 27.87 -6.04 20.04
CA TYR A 56 27.94 -7.49 19.94
C TYR A 56 27.76 -8.21 21.29
N GLN A 57 28.40 -7.72 22.36
CA GLN A 57 28.28 -8.32 23.69
C GLN A 57 26.87 -8.12 24.27
N ASN A 58 26.25 -6.97 24.01
CA ASN A 58 24.86 -6.73 24.39
C ASN A 58 23.91 -7.70 23.66
N TYR A 59 24.09 -7.92 22.35
CA TYR A 59 23.30 -8.90 21.58
C TYR A 59 23.52 -10.34 22.06
N LYS A 60 24.75 -10.71 22.44
CA LYS A 60 25.03 -12.05 22.99
C LYS A 60 24.34 -12.27 24.34
N ARG A 61 24.32 -11.25 25.20
CA ARG A 61 23.61 -11.30 26.49
C ARG A 61 22.11 -11.39 26.29
N GLU A 62 21.56 -10.65 25.34
CA GLU A 62 20.16 -10.75 24.92
C GLU A 62 19.82 -12.17 24.45
N LEU A 63 20.59 -12.73 23.53
CA LEU A 63 20.39 -14.09 23.02
C LEU A 63 20.42 -15.12 24.14
N SER A 64 21.39 -15.04 25.07
CA SER A 64 21.47 -15.97 26.21
C SER A 64 20.25 -15.93 27.12
N LEU A 65 19.62 -14.75 27.26
CA LEU A 65 18.39 -14.58 28.04
C LEU A 65 17.20 -15.20 27.33
N ILE A 66 17.08 -14.98 26.02
CA ILE A 66 16.02 -15.56 25.20
C ILE A 66 16.15 -17.08 25.16
N GLU A 67 17.36 -17.62 25.03
CA GLU A 67 17.61 -19.07 25.12
C GLU A 67 17.20 -19.64 26.48
N ARG A 68 17.46 -18.91 27.58
CA ARG A 68 16.99 -19.30 28.91
C ARG A 68 15.46 -19.33 28.94
N ALA A 69 14.78 -18.27 28.49
CA ALA A 69 13.32 -18.22 28.44
C ALA A 69 12.72 -19.38 27.63
N ARG A 70 13.31 -19.71 26.47
CA ARG A 70 12.86 -20.80 25.60
C ARG A 70 13.05 -22.20 26.19
N ARG A 71 13.98 -22.39 27.13
CA ARG A 71 14.10 -23.68 27.85
C ARG A 71 12.91 -23.90 28.79
N HIS A 72 12.38 -22.82 29.37
CA HIS A 72 11.18 -22.87 30.22
C HIS A 72 9.90 -22.95 29.36
N PHE A 73 9.86 -22.23 28.24
CA PHE A 73 8.71 -22.15 27.34
C PHE A 73 9.06 -22.53 25.89
N PRO A 74 9.22 -23.83 25.57
CA PRO A 74 9.74 -24.26 24.28
C PRO A 74 8.77 -24.09 23.10
N TYR A 75 7.46 -24.09 23.35
CA TYR A 75 6.41 -24.03 22.33
C TYR A 75 5.86 -22.62 22.07
N GLU A 76 6.36 -21.61 22.79
CA GLU A 76 5.87 -20.24 22.68
C GLU A 76 6.39 -19.52 21.42
N GLU A 77 5.46 -19.08 20.57
CA GLU A 77 5.76 -18.47 19.28
C GLU A 77 6.43 -17.09 19.42
N LYS A 78 5.98 -16.27 20.39
CA LYS A 78 6.57 -14.94 20.63
C LYS A 78 8.06 -15.02 20.99
N LEU A 79 8.44 -16.01 21.80
CA LEU A 79 9.84 -16.25 22.17
C LEU A 79 10.64 -16.84 21.01
N LEU A 80 10.01 -17.65 20.16
CA LEU A 80 10.64 -18.13 18.93
C LEU A 80 10.98 -16.98 17.98
N LEU A 81 10.07 -16.03 17.78
CA LEU A 81 10.31 -14.84 16.95
C LEU A 81 11.49 -14.02 17.49
N LEU A 82 11.49 -13.71 18.79
CA LEU A 82 12.60 -12.99 19.44
C LEU A 82 13.93 -13.74 19.28
N TYR A 83 13.92 -15.07 19.40
CA TYR A 83 15.12 -15.88 19.18
C TYR A 83 15.62 -15.81 17.74
N LEU A 84 14.73 -15.93 16.77
CA LEU A 84 15.07 -15.88 15.35
C LEU A 84 15.62 -14.51 14.95
N GLU A 85 15.16 -13.43 15.56
CA GLU A 85 15.71 -12.09 15.38
C GLU A 85 17.08 -11.94 16.05
N ALA A 86 17.25 -12.47 17.28
CA ALA A 86 18.49 -12.35 18.04
C ALA A 86 19.66 -13.12 17.41
N ILE A 87 19.43 -14.33 16.88
CA ILE A 87 20.51 -15.12 16.27
C ILE A 87 21.14 -14.44 15.04
N VAL A 88 20.35 -13.68 14.27
CA VAL A 88 20.83 -12.91 13.10
C VAL A 88 21.75 -11.75 13.50
N ARG A 89 21.67 -11.29 14.75
CA ARG A 89 22.54 -10.22 15.27
C ARG A 89 23.88 -10.76 15.80
N VAL A 90 23.92 -12.03 16.20
CA VAL A 90 25.08 -12.63 16.89
C VAL A 90 25.89 -13.55 15.97
N HIS A 91 25.23 -14.29 15.09
CA HIS A 91 25.86 -15.33 14.27
C HIS A 91 25.95 -14.93 12.79
N PRO A 92 26.95 -15.43 12.04
CA PRO A 92 26.99 -15.29 10.59
C PRO A 92 25.81 -16.04 9.93
N THR A 93 25.43 -15.62 8.74
CA THR A 93 24.25 -16.15 8.03
C THR A 93 24.28 -17.68 7.89
N ASP A 94 25.43 -18.28 7.60
CA ASP A 94 25.53 -19.72 7.38
C ASP A 94 25.17 -20.53 8.64
N GLU A 95 25.69 -20.08 9.79
CA GLU A 95 25.37 -20.68 11.09
C GLU A 95 23.90 -20.47 11.45
N VAL A 96 23.34 -19.29 11.17
CA VAL A 96 21.91 -19.01 11.37
C VAL A 96 21.04 -19.96 10.54
N LEU A 97 21.34 -20.13 9.25
CA LEU A 97 20.59 -21.05 8.38
C LEU A 97 20.67 -22.49 8.90
N ASP A 98 21.82 -22.93 9.40
CA ASP A 98 21.98 -24.28 9.95
C ASP A 98 21.30 -24.46 11.31
N LEU A 99 21.27 -23.44 12.17
CA LEU A 99 20.47 -23.44 13.40
C LEU A 99 18.98 -23.57 13.09
N ILE A 100 18.47 -22.81 12.12
CA ILE A 100 17.05 -22.87 11.73
C ILE A 100 16.74 -24.21 11.07
N ARG A 101 17.59 -24.74 10.18
CA ARG A 101 17.42 -26.07 9.58
C ARG A 101 17.34 -27.17 10.64
N ARG A 102 18.21 -27.13 11.66
CA ARG A 102 18.18 -28.08 12.79
C ARG A 102 16.89 -27.94 13.62
N ALA A 103 16.33 -26.75 13.74
CA ALA A 103 15.04 -26.54 14.38
C ALA A 103 13.90 -27.13 13.53
N ILE A 104 13.92 -26.91 12.21
CA ILE A 104 12.93 -27.47 11.27
C ILE A 104 12.96 -28.99 11.26
N THR A 105 14.14 -29.62 11.33
CA THR A 105 14.21 -31.10 11.43
C THR A 105 13.57 -31.67 12.70
N LYS A 106 13.43 -30.85 13.75
CA LYS A 106 12.72 -31.23 14.98
C LYS A 106 11.22 -30.95 14.87
N ASP A 107 10.84 -29.87 14.20
CA ASP A 107 9.46 -29.47 13.96
C ASP A 107 9.28 -28.94 12.53
N GLU A 108 8.95 -29.84 11.61
CA GLU A 108 8.75 -29.49 10.20
C GLU A 108 7.44 -28.74 9.95
N THR A 109 6.55 -28.69 10.95
CA THR A 109 5.20 -28.12 10.84
C THR A 109 5.17 -26.63 11.16
N ASN A 110 6.27 -26.08 11.67
CA ASN A 110 6.35 -24.74 12.16
C ASN A 110 6.53 -23.72 11.02
N VAL A 111 5.49 -22.92 10.77
CA VAL A 111 5.47 -21.92 9.70
C VAL A 111 6.49 -20.80 9.94
N THR A 112 6.65 -20.34 11.17
CA THR A 112 7.58 -19.25 11.53
C THR A 112 9.03 -19.65 11.30
N LEU A 113 9.40 -20.92 11.55
CA LEU A 113 10.73 -21.44 11.21
C LEU A 113 11.00 -21.44 9.69
N TRP A 114 10.05 -21.93 8.88
CA TRP A 114 10.19 -21.92 7.42
C TRP A 114 10.27 -20.51 6.85
N ARG A 115 9.41 -19.60 7.31
CA ARG A 115 9.43 -18.18 6.93
C ARG A 115 10.77 -17.53 7.24
N SER A 116 11.30 -17.77 8.45
CA SER A 116 12.60 -17.25 8.85
C SER A 116 13.75 -17.82 8.02
N LEU A 117 13.72 -19.12 7.70
CA LEU A 117 14.74 -19.74 6.83
C LEU A 117 14.76 -19.09 5.44
N ILE A 118 13.59 -18.94 4.82
CA ILE A 118 13.44 -18.32 3.51
C ILE A 118 13.89 -16.86 3.55
N ARG A 119 13.38 -16.07 4.50
CA ARG A 119 13.73 -14.66 4.69
C ARG A 119 15.23 -14.46 4.88
N ASN A 120 15.88 -15.25 5.72
CA ASN A 120 17.33 -15.11 5.96
C ASN A 120 18.17 -15.54 4.76
N LYS A 121 17.75 -16.56 3.99
CA LYS A 121 18.46 -16.95 2.77
C LYS A 121 18.28 -15.91 1.65
N GLN A 122 17.05 -15.45 1.43
CA GLN A 122 16.71 -14.43 0.44
C GLN A 122 17.40 -13.09 0.75
N CYS A 123 17.41 -12.65 2.01
CA CYS A 123 17.97 -11.35 2.37
C CYS A 123 19.50 -11.31 2.52
N ALA A 124 20.20 -12.42 2.28
CA ALA A 124 21.65 -12.46 2.43
C ALA A 124 22.34 -12.45 1.07
N MET A 125 23.12 -11.40 0.78
CA MET A 125 23.86 -11.25 -0.47
C MET A 125 24.70 -12.48 -0.84
N ALA A 126 25.40 -13.09 0.12
CA ALA A 126 26.20 -14.28 -0.10
C ALA A 126 25.38 -15.54 -0.43
N GLN A 127 24.17 -15.68 0.16
CA GLN A 127 23.37 -16.92 0.11
C GLN A 127 22.16 -16.84 -0.84
N CYS A 128 21.82 -15.65 -1.33
CA CYS A 128 20.66 -15.40 -2.18
C CYS A 128 20.92 -15.81 -3.63
N ILE A 129 20.80 -17.10 -3.92
CA ILE A 129 20.75 -17.62 -5.29
C ILE A 129 19.28 -17.99 -5.59
N VAL A 130 18.74 -17.46 -6.69
CA VAL A 130 17.29 -17.53 -7.00
C VAL A 130 16.75 -18.97 -6.99
N PRO A 131 17.29 -19.94 -7.75
CA PRO A 131 16.81 -21.32 -7.72
C PRO A 131 16.88 -21.96 -6.33
N ASP A 132 17.81 -21.53 -5.51
CA ASP A 132 18.08 -22.08 -4.20
C ASP A 132 17.07 -21.60 -3.15
N VAL A 133 16.60 -20.35 -3.29
CA VAL A 133 15.44 -19.82 -2.56
C VAL A 133 14.15 -20.49 -3.05
N LEU A 134 13.98 -20.67 -4.37
CA LEU A 134 12.83 -21.38 -4.93
C LEU A 134 12.75 -22.84 -4.44
N LYS A 135 13.88 -23.56 -4.37
CA LYS A 135 13.91 -24.90 -3.76
C LYS A 135 13.40 -24.91 -2.31
N LEU A 136 13.68 -23.86 -1.53
CA LEU A 136 13.16 -23.72 -0.18
C LEU A 136 11.65 -23.51 -0.17
N TYR A 137 11.11 -22.63 -1.02
CA TYR A 137 9.66 -22.48 -1.18
C TYR A 137 9.00 -23.82 -1.55
N ARG A 138 9.53 -24.54 -2.54
CA ARG A 138 9.03 -25.87 -2.93
C ARG A 138 9.01 -26.84 -1.75
N LYS A 139 10.09 -26.88 -0.97
CA LYS A 139 10.22 -27.77 0.18
C LYS A 139 9.26 -27.37 1.31
N SER A 140 9.20 -26.09 1.67
CA SER A 140 8.33 -25.59 2.74
C SER A 140 6.87 -25.80 2.40
N THR A 141 6.47 -25.50 1.17
CA THR A 141 5.09 -25.65 0.72
C THR A 141 4.68 -27.12 0.76
N ARG A 142 5.54 -28.05 0.32
CA ARG A 142 5.30 -29.50 0.44
C ARG A 142 5.18 -29.95 1.90
N SER A 143 6.12 -29.59 2.76
CA SER A 143 6.13 -30.00 4.18
C SER A 143 4.91 -29.46 4.93
N LEU A 144 4.59 -28.18 4.76
CA LEU A 144 3.49 -27.52 5.47
C LEU A 144 2.11 -27.95 4.97
N PHE A 145 1.96 -28.19 3.66
CA PHE A 145 0.71 -28.73 3.13
C PHE A 145 0.40 -30.12 3.69
N MET A 146 1.40 -30.99 3.77
CA MET A 146 1.21 -32.36 4.30
C MET A 146 0.93 -32.36 5.80
N ALA A 147 1.48 -31.40 6.55
CA ALA A 147 1.37 -31.36 8.00
C ALA A 147 0.14 -30.61 8.53
N ARG A 148 -0.10 -29.37 8.07
CA ARG A 148 -1.12 -28.47 8.65
C ARG A 148 -2.40 -28.36 7.84
N ARG A 149 -2.34 -28.54 6.52
CA ARG A 149 -3.49 -28.36 5.62
C ARG A 149 -4.25 -27.05 5.90
N SER A 150 -3.53 -25.94 6.03
CA SER A 150 -4.12 -24.60 6.26
C SER A 150 -4.04 -23.75 4.99
N ASP A 151 -5.18 -23.35 4.45
CA ASP A 151 -5.25 -22.50 3.26
C ASP A 151 -4.59 -21.13 3.45
N GLU A 152 -4.66 -20.55 4.66
CA GLU A 152 -4.01 -19.27 5.00
C GLU A 152 -2.51 -19.33 4.77
N THR A 153 -1.87 -20.35 5.35
CA THR A 153 -0.44 -20.57 5.22
C THR A 153 -0.06 -20.80 3.75
N MET A 154 -0.89 -21.54 3.01
CA MET A 154 -0.62 -21.85 1.60
C MET A 154 -0.76 -20.63 0.70
N LEU A 155 -1.78 -19.79 0.91
CA LEU A 155 -1.95 -18.52 0.21
C LEU A 155 -0.81 -17.55 0.52
N GLN A 156 -0.38 -17.46 1.79
CA GLN A 156 0.76 -16.64 2.19
C GLN A 156 2.07 -17.10 1.52
N LEU A 157 2.35 -18.41 1.51
CA LEU A 157 3.54 -18.96 0.84
C LEU A 157 3.49 -18.73 -0.67
N PHE A 158 2.33 -18.91 -1.29
CA PHE A 158 2.12 -18.63 -2.70
C PHE A 158 2.38 -17.16 -3.02
N ARG A 159 1.78 -16.24 -2.26
CA ARG A 159 1.96 -14.78 -2.41
C ARG A 159 3.44 -14.38 -2.29
N ASN A 160 4.15 -14.92 -1.30
CA ASN A 160 5.57 -14.63 -1.09
C ASN A 160 6.45 -15.18 -2.21
N CYS A 161 6.21 -16.42 -2.64
CA CYS A 161 6.96 -17.05 -3.75
C CYS A 161 6.73 -16.31 -5.07
N ALA A 162 5.48 -15.96 -5.38
CA ALA A 162 5.13 -15.21 -6.60
C ALA A 162 5.70 -13.79 -6.59
N THR A 163 5.67 -13.11 -5.43
CA THR A 163 6.32 -11.79 -5.26
C THR A 163 7.83 -11.87 -5.47
N PHE A 164 8.48 -12.91 -4.93
CA PHE A 164 9.90 -13.15 -5.16
C PHE A 164 10.23 -13.39 -6.64
N CYS A 165 9.42 -14.20 -7.34
CA CYS A 165 9.60 -14.42 -8.79
C CYS A 165 9.49 -13.11 -9.58
N ARG A 166 8.48 -12.28 -9.28
CA ARG A 166 8.32 -10.96 -9.89
C ARG A 166 9.53 -10.05 -9.66
N GLN A 167 10.06 -10.03 -8.44
CA GLN A 167 11.23 -9.23 -8.06
C GLN A 167 12.52 -9.71 -8.72
N ALA A 168 12.69 -11.02 -8.89
CA ALA A 168 13.82 -11.63 -9.58
C ALA A 168 13.74 -11.49 -11.12
N GLY A 169 12.61 -10.98 -11.63
CA GLY A 169 12.32 -10.84 -13.06
C GLY A 169 11.74 -12.09 -13.73
N LEU A 170 11.46 -13.15 -12.98
CA LEU A 170 10.86 -14.41 -13.45
C LEU A 170 9.33 -14.28 -13.58
N CYS A 171 8.86 -13.31 -14.37
CA CYS A 171 7.44 -13.04 -14.53
C CYS A 171 6.71 -14.20 -15.22
N GLU A 172 7.38 -14.88 -16.15
CA GLU A 172 6.85 -16.03 -16.86
C GLU A 172 6.51 -17.16 -15.88
N LEU A 173 7.45 -17.50 -14.98
CA LEU A 173 7.21 -18.49 -13.92
C LEU A 173 6.10 -18.03 -12.98
N MET A 174 6.07 -16.74 -12.60
CA MET A 174 5.00 -16.18 -11.77
C MET A 174 3.62 -16.36 -12.42
N PHE A 175 3.46 -15.99 -13.69
CA PHE A 175 2.19 -16.13 -14.39
C PHE A 175 1.83 -17.59 -14.67
N GLY A 176 2.81 -18.47 -14.90
CA GLY A 176 2.59 -19.91 -14.95
C GLY A 176 2.07 -20.46 -13.62
N MET A 177 2.63 -20.01 -12.49
CA MET A 177 2.11 -20.33 -11.15
C MET A 177 0.68 -19.81 -10.96
N ILE A 178 0.40 -18.55 -11.32
CA ILE A 178 -0.94 -17.95 -11.25
C ILE A 178 -1.95 -18.76 -12.08
N GLN A 179 -1.62 -19.08 -13.34
CA GLN A 179 -2.48 -19.85 -14.25
C GLN A 179 -2.87 -21.19 -13.64
N HIS A 180 -1.90 -21.96 -13.13
CA HIS A 180 -2.18 -23.26 -12.50
C HIS A 180 -2.97 -23.12 -11.20
N THR A 181 -2.67 -22.11 -10.38
CA THR A 181 -3.35 -21.89 -9.09
C THR A 181 -4.81 -21.53 -9.31
N LEU A 182 -5.09 -20.64 -10.26
CA LEU A 182 -6.44 -20.25 -10.62
C LEU A 182 -7.16 -21.40 -11.32
N GLY A 183 -6.53 -22.13 -12.24
CA GLY A 183 -7.13 -23.28 -12.91
C GLY A 183 -7.58 -24.39 -11.94
N MET A 184 -6.86 -24.59 -10.84
CA MET A 184 -7.25 -25.58 -9.81
C MET A 184 -8.31 -25.10 -8.82
N ASN A 185 -8.43 -23.78 -8.61
CA ASN A 185 -9.19 -23.21 -7.50
C ASN A 185 -10.40 -22.37 -7.92
N VAL A 186 -10.34 -21.77 -9.10
CA VAL A 186 -11.33 -20.86 -9.68
C VAL A 186 -11.84 -21.50 -10.98
N THR A 187 -12.61 -22.58 -10.83
CA THR A 187 -13.13 -23.37 -11.97
C THR A 187 -14.46 -22.82 -12.47
N GLY A 188 -14.77 -23.03 -13.75
CA GLY A 188 -16.05 -22.63 -14.35
C GLY A 188 -15.89 -21.48 -15.35
N ARG A 189 -16.62 -20.38 -15.17
CA ARG A 189 -16.65 -19.24 -16.12
C ARG A 189 -15.35 -18.43 -16.20
N TYR A 190 -14.45 -18.59 -15.22
CA TYR A 190 -13.20 -17.83 -15.14
C TYR A 190 -12.12 -18.24 -16.17
N GLY A 191 -12.26 -19.41 -16.81
CA GLY A 191 -11.44 -19.92 -17.92
C GLY A 191 -10.02 -19.33 -18.06
N THR A 192 -9.02 -19.96 -17.45
CA THR A 192 -7.61 -19.50 -17.51
C THR A 192 -6.89 -19.86 -18.82
N ASP A 193 -7.49 -20.72 -19.64
CA ASP A 193 -6.87 -21.24 -20.85
C ASP A 193 -6.53 -20.09 -21.82
N SER A 194 -5.27 -20.04 -22.27
CA SER A 194 -4.70 -18.98 -23.13
C SER A 194 -4.65 -17.56 -22.54
N MET A 195 -5.19 -17.30 -21.35
CA MET A 195 -5.18 -15.95 -20.76
C MET A 195 -3.76 -15.47 -20.44
N PHE A 196 -2.94 -16.38 -19.91
CA PHE A 196 -1.56 -16.08 -19.49
C PHE A 196 -0.54 -16.63 -20.49
N ALA A 197 -0.88 -16.65 -21.77
CA ALA A 197 0.02 -17.09 -22.83
C ALA A 197 0.52 -15.89 -23.67
N SER A 198 1.81 -15.92 -24.03
CA SER A 198 2.42 -14.99 -24.98
C SER A 198 2.57 -15.59 -26.37
N ALA A 199 2.60 -14.72 -27.38
CA ALA A 199 3.11 -15.07 -28.70
C ALA A 199 4.65 -15.23 -28.65
N GLU A 200 5.21 -15.98 -29.60
CA GLU A 200 6.67 -16.11 -29.71
C GLU A 200 7.33 -14.77 -30.03
N HIS A 201 6.77 -14.09 -31.03
CA HIS A 201 7.29 -12.85 -31.58
C HIS A 201 6.23 -11.74 -31.52
N TYR A 202 6.67 -10.57 -31.07
CA TYR A 202 5.90 -9.33 -31.14
C TYR A 202 6.52 -8.45 -32.23
N GLN A 203 5.76 -8.10 -33.25
CA GLN A 203 6.26 -7.26 -34.36
C GLN A 203 6.82 -5.92 -33.85
N GLN A 204 6.12 -5.29 -32.90
CA GLN A 204 6.56 -4.05 -32.25
C GLN A 204 7.89 -4.22 -31.50
N LEU A 205 8.10 -5.36 -30.84
CA LEU A 205 9.35 -5.65 -30.14
C LEU A 205 10.53 -5.71 -31.13
N ILE A 206 10.36 -6.43 -32.24
CA ILE A 206 11.38 -6.58 -33.28
C ILE A 206 11.76 -5.21 -33.86
N GLU A 207 10.74 -4.41 -34.21
CA GLU A 207 10.95 -3.06 -34.76
C GLU A 207 11.71 -2.14 -33.79
N TYR A 208 11.37 -2.19 -32.50
CA TYR A 208 12.07 -1.40 -31.49
C TYR A 208 13.49 -1.91 -31.22
N GLU A 209 13.69 -3.23 -31.20
CA GLU A 209 15.01 -3.83 -30.99
C GLU A 209 15.96 -3.49 -32.14
N GLU A 210 15.52 -3.59 -33.39
CA GLU A 210 16.29 -3.16 -34.56
C GLU A 210 16.66 -1.67 -34.49
N CYS A 211 15.72 -0.81 -34.08
CA CYS A 211 15.99 0.62 -33.89
C CYS A 211 17.07 0.87 -32.83
N ILE A 212 17.05 0.12 -31.72
CA ILE A 212 18.03 0.24 -30.64
C ILE A 212 19.40 -0.25 -31.11
N LEU A 213 19.47 -1.39 -31.80
CA LEU A 213 20.72 -1.95 -32.32
C LEU A 213 21.40 -1.00 -33.33
N LYS A 214 20.61 -0.34 -34.18
CA LYS A 214 21.08 0.63 -35.19
C LYS A 214 21.36 2.03 -34.63
N SER A 215 21.13 2.28 -33.34
CA SER A 215 21.21 3.62 -32.74
C SER A 215 22.63 4.20 -32.60
N GLY A 216 23.67 3.38 -32.76
CA GLY A 216 25.07 3.79 -32.56
C GLY A 216 25.48 3.97 -31.09
N LEU A 217 24.59 3.67 -30.14
CA LEU A 217 24.89 3.76 -28.71
C LEU A 217 25.98 2.77 -28.29
N PRO A 218 26.69 3.01 -27.17
CA PRO A 218 27.63 2.04 -26.65
C PRO A 218 26.89 0.78 -26.16
N MET A 219 27.58 -0.36 -26.15
CA MET A 219 26.94 -1.68 -25.94
C MET A 219 26.21 -1.79 -24.60
N ASN A 220 26.71 -1.10 -23.57
CA ASN A 220 26.07 -1.04 -22.26
C ASN A 220 24.64 -0.46 -22.31
N GLU A 221 24.46 0.63 -23.05
CA GLU A 221 23.17 1.31 -23.24
C GLU A 221 22.25 0.49 -24.15
N ILE A 222 22.81 -0.16 -25.18
CA ILE A 222 22.05 -1.08 -26.05
C ILE A 222 21.52 -2.24 -25.20
N TRP A 223 22.38 -2.90 -24.43
CA TRP A 223 21.98 -4.01 -23.56
C TRP A 223 20.88 -3.61 -22.60
N LEU A 224 21.04 -2.49 -21.88
CA LEU A 224 20.05 -2.03 -20.92
C LEU A 224 18.69 -1.77 -21.57
N ARG A 225 18.67 -1.11 -22.73
CA ARG A 225 17.42 -0.81 -23.45
C ARG A 225 16.75 -2.06 -24.00
N VAL A 226 17.51 -3.00 -24.57
CA VAL A 226 16.96 -4.27 -25.05
C VAL A 226 16.48 -5.14 -23.89
N GLU A 227 17.20 -5.18 -22.77
CA GLU A 227 16.78 -5.91 -21.56
C GLU A 227 15.46 -5.36 -20.98
N LEU A 228 15.33 -4.03 -20.90
CA LEU A 228 14.08 -3.38 -20.46
C LEU A 228 12.94 -3.64 -21.45
N LEU A 229 13.23 -3.59 -22.75
CA LEU A 229 12.27 -3.84 -23.82
C LEU A 229 11.76 -5.29 -23.80
N ARG A 230 12.67 -6.28 -23.80
CA ARG A 230 12.32 -7.70 -23.70
C ARG A 230 11.56 -8.00 -22.41
N SER A 231 11.97 -7.44 -21.27
CA SER A 231 11.24 -7.57 -19.98
C SER A 231 9.80 -7.02 -20.04
N ALA A 232 9.52 -6.04 -20.91
CA ALA A 232 8.19 -5.45 -21.05
C ALA A 232 7.24 -6.29 -21.92
N PHE A 233 7.76 -7.07 -22.87
CA PHE A 233 6.96 -7.92 -23.77
C PHE A 233 6.93 -9.39 -23.33
N HIS A 234 8.04 -9.94 -22.85
CA HIS A 234 8.22 -11.35 -22.51
C HIS A 234 7.89 -11.67 -21.06
N TYR A 235 6.76 -11.18 -20.55
CA TYR A 235 6.36 -11.41 -19.15
C TYR A 235 5.39 -12.60 -18.96
N LEU A 236 4.79 -13.13 -20.03
CA LEU A 236 3.91 -14.30 -19.97
C LEU A 236 4.63 -15.56 -20.48
N PRO A 237 4.30 -16.75 -19.95
CA PRO A 237 4.69 -18.04 -20.53
C PRO A 237 4.45 -18.12 -22.04
N PHE A 238 5.36 -18.80 -22.74
CA PHE A 238 5.19 -19.15 -24.15
C PHE A 238 4.76 -20.62 -24.27
N GLU A 239 3.61 -20.87 -24.91
CA GLU A 239 3.00 -22.20 -25.07
C GLU A 239 3.44 -22.92 -26.37
N GLY A 240 4.38 -22.38 -27.14
CA GLY A 240 4.82 -22.98 -28.41
C GLY A 240 5.67 -24.25 -28.25
N GLY A 241 5.92 -24.92 -29.39
CA GLY A 241 6.63 -26.22 -29.44
C GLY A 241 8.14 -26.15 -29.15
N ARG A 242 8.84 -27.28 -29.34
CA ARG A 242 10.24 -27.58 -28.92
C ARG A 242 11.38 -26.64 -29.39
N LEU A 243 11.10 -25.51 -30.05
CA LEU A 243 12.08 -24.60 -30.64
C LEU A 243 11.86 -23.13 -30.25
N ALA A 244 11.60 -22.85 -28.97
CA ALA A 244 11.57 -21.47 -28.50
C ALA A 244 12.97 -20.82 -28.58
N SER A 245 13.04 -19.60 -29.09
CA SER A 245 14.25 -18.77 -29.07
C SER A 245 14.83 -18.56 -27.66
N ASP A 246 13.95 -18.48 -26.65
CA ASP A 246 14.31 -18.40 -25.24
C ASP A 246 13.64 -19.54 -24.45
N PRO A 247 14.39 -20.59 -24.06
CA PRO A 247 13.85 -21.72 -23.31
C PRO A 247 13.26 -21.34 -21.94
N GLN A 248 13.73 -20.27 -21.30
CA GLN A 248 13.22 -19.87 -19.98
C GLN A 248 11.81 -19.27 -20.05
N ARG A 249 11.33 -18.89 -21.26
CA ARG A 249 9.93 -18.49 -21.48
C ARG A 249 8.97 -19.68 -21.51
N MET A 250 9.47 -20.90 -21.72
CA MET A 250 8.67 -22.11 -21.70
C MET A 250 8.50 -22.60 -20.26
N VAL A 251 7.34 -22.33 -19.67
CA VAL A 251 7.02 -22.77 -18.31
C VAL A 251 6.16 -24.03 -18.38
N LEU A 252 6.74 -25.17 -18.02
CA LEU A 252 6.02 -26.45 -18.01
C LEU A 252 5.27 -26.63 -16.69
N THR A 253 4.25 -27.49 -16.69
CA THR A 253 3.53 -27.85 -15.46
C THR A 253 4.47 -28.41 -14.39
N ASP A 254 5.49 -29.17 -14.77
CA ASP A 254 6.49 -29.73 -13.85
C ASP A 254 7.32 -28.64 -13.14
N ASP A 255 7.51 -27.48 -13.77
CA ASP A 255 8.24 -26.36 -13.17
C ASP A 255 7.43 -25.70 -12.05
N VAL A 256 6.09 -25.73 -12.17
CA VAL A 256 5.15 -24.99 -11.34
C VAL A 256 4.54 -25.84 -10.21
N VAL A 257 4.31 -27.13 -10.44
CA VAL A 257 3.53 -28.02 -9.55
C VAL A 257 4.05 -28.06 -8.11
N GLY A 258 5.34 -27.82 -7.90
CA GLY A 258 5.94 -27.80 -6.57
C GLY A 258 5.59 -26.57 -5.70
N TYR A 259 5.07 -25.51 -6.31
CA TYR A 259 4.76 -24.23 -5.64
C TYR A 259 3.27 -24.03 -5.40
N VAL A 260 2.42 -24.79 -6.08
CA VAL A 260 0.99 -24.54 -6.15
C VAL A 260 0.21 -25.73 -5.57
N TYR A 261 -0.85 -25.42 -4.82
CA TYR A 261 -1.69 -26.43 -4.18
C TYR A 261 -3.19 -26.09 -4.34
N PRO A 262 -4.06 -27.10 -4.36
CA PRO A 262 -5.50 -26.89 -4.31
C PRO A 262 -5.91 -26.39 -2.92
N LEU A 263 -6.71 -25.32 -2.89
CA LEU A 263 -7.36 -24.83 -1.68
C LEU A 263 -8.36 -25.87 -1.17
N ILE A 264 -8.35 -26.09 0.13
CA ILE A 264 -9.25 -27.00 0.83
C ILE A 264 -10.64 -26.37 0.90
N ASN A 265 -10.70 -25.10 1.29
CA ASN A 265 -11.91 -24.30 1.30
C ASN A 265 -11.97 -23.40 0.06
N LYS A 266 -12.88 -23.74 -0.86
CA LYS A 266 -13.12 -22.96 -2.08
C LYS A 266 -13.69 -21.56 -1.81
N SER A 267 -14.18 -21.26 -0.61
CA SER A 267 -14.59 -19.89 -0.24
C SER A 267 -13.42 -18.90 -0.25
N ARG A 268 -12.17 -19.36 -0.21
CA ARG A 268 -10.98 -18.50 -0.34
C ARG A 268 -10.56 -18.25 -1.79
N ALA A 269 -11.35 -18.72 -2.76
CA ALA A 269 -11.13 -18.40 -4.18
C ALA A 269 -11.16 -16.88 -4.43
N PHE A 270 -12.01 -16.13 -3.71
CA PHE A 270 -12.04 -14.68 -3.77
C PHE A 270 -10.75 -14.04 -3.27
N GLU A 271 -10.23 -14.48 -2.11
CA GLU A 271 -8.94 -14.05 -1.55
C GLU A 271 -7.76 -14.33 -2.52
N LEU A 272 -7.79 -15.48 -3.21
CA LEU A 272 -6.81 -15.83 -4.24
C LEU A 272 -6.87 -14.89 -5.45
N ILE A 273 -8.05 -14.44 -5.85
CA ILE A 273 -8.22 -13.48 -6.96
C ILE A 273 -7.70 -12.11 -6.55
N LEU A 274 -7.99 -11.65 -5.34
CA LEU A 274 -7.41 -10.40 -4.81
C LEU A 274 -5.87 -10.48 -4.73
N THR A 275 -5.33 -11.61 -4.29
CA THR A 275 -3.88 -11.89 -4.28
C THR A 275 -3.29 -11.85 -5.69
N THR A 276 -3.99 -12.42 -6.67
CA THR A 276 -3.59 -12.38 -8.08
C THR A 276 -3.53 -10.94 -8.59
N LEU A 277 -4.57 -10.14 -8.33
CA LEU A 277 -4.59 -8.72 -8.69
C LEU A 277 -3.45 -7.95 -8.01
N LYS A 278 -3.12 -8.23 -6.74
CA LYS A 278 -1.96 -7.64 -6.03
C LYS A 278 -0.64 -7.99 -6.74
N LEU A 279 -0.46 -9.24 -7.16
CA LEU A 279 0.70 -9.69 -7.93
C LEU A 279 0.79 -9.03 -9.31
N MET A 280 -0.35 -8.70 -9.91
CA MET A 280 -0.48 -7.91 -11.14
C MET A 280 -0.37 -6.39 -10.91
N LYS A 281 0.14 -5.97 -9.74
CA LYS A 281 0.36 -4.57 -9.34
C LYS A 281 -0.93 -3.74 -9.23
N PHE A 282 -2.09 -4.37 -9.01
CA PHE A 282 -3.34 -3.64 -8.81
C PHE A 282 -3.26 -2.73 -7.56
N PRO A 283 -3.78 -1.49 -7.62
CA PRO A 283 -3.66 -0.52 -6.55
C PRO A 283 -4.88 -0.58 -5.61
N PHE A 284 -4.81 -1.40 -4.56
CA PHE A 284 -5.88 -1.46 -3.57
C PHE A 284 -5.91 -0.24 -2.64
N ALA A 285 -7.08 0.38 -2.49
CA ALA A 285 -7.26 1.53 -1.59
C ALA A 285 -7.20 1.16 -0.10
N GLN A 286 -7.49 -0.11 0.22
CA GLN A 286 -7.60 -0.61 1.59
C GLN A 286 -6.66 -1.80 1.76
N GLN A 287 -6.04 -1.90 2.93
CA GLN A 287 -5.28 -3.07 3.30
C GLN A 287 -6.25 -4.14 3.82
N TYR A 288 -6.25 -5.31 3.21
CA TYR A 288 -7.13 -6.44 3.54
C TYR A 288 -6.35 -7.70 3.96
N ASP A 289 -5.01 -7.66 3.90
CA ASP A 289 -4.19 -8.79 4.33
C ASP A 289 -4.23 -8.90 5.87
N HIS A 290 -4.63 -10.08 6.36
CA HIS A 290 -4.68 -10.40 7.80
C HIS A 290 -3.29 -10.55 8.42
N ASP A 291 -2.29 -10.81 7.58
CA ASP A 291 -0.90 -11.06 7.99
C ASP A 291 -0.05 -9.79 7.97
N GLU A 292 0.98 -9.77 8.82
CA GLU A 292 2.03 -8.75 8.76
C GLU A 292 2.66 -8.70 7.36
N GLU A 293 2.46 -7.59 6.65
CA GLU A 293 3.07 -7.31 5.34
C GLU A 293 4.59 -7.45 5.46
N GLU A 294 5.18 -8.43 4.75
CA GLU A 294 6.62 -8.63 4.80
C GLU A 294 7.33 -7.38 4.25
N SER A 295 8.53 -7.10 4.78
CA SER A 295 9.26 -5.85 4.50
C SER A 295 9.49 -5.56 3.01
N TYR A 296 9.54 -6.62 2.21
CA TYR A 296 9.83 -6.60 0.78
C TYR A 296 8.59 -6.78 -0.10
N GLU A 297 7.37 -6.87 0.45
CA GLU A 297 6.15 -6.95 -0.37
C GLU A 297 5.85 -5.64 -1.12
N MET A 298 6.22 -4.48 -0.56
CA MET A 298 6.07 -3.19 -1.22
C MET A 298 7.25 -2.90 -2.15
N ASP A 299 7.10 -3.26 -3.43
CA ASP A 299 8.17 -3.13 -4.43
C ASP A 299 7.72 -2.46 -5.74
N TYR A 300 6.47 -2.03 -5.84
CA TYR A 300 5.93 -1.28 -6.99
C TYR A 300 5.26 0.03 -6.54
N ALA A 301 5.47 1.12 -7.29
CA ALA A 301 5.03 2.48 -6.91
C ALA A 301 3.53 2.70 -7.12
N GLU A 302 2.91 1.86 -7.94
CA GLU A 302 1.48 1.90 -8.29
C GLU A 302 0.59 1.72 -7.05
N GLN A 303 1.08 1.15 -5.95
CA GLN A 303 0.37 1.10 -4.67
C GLN A 303 -0.02 2.48 -4.10
N LEU A 304 0.60 3.57 -4.57
CA LEU A 304 0.23 4.93 -4.18
C LEU A 304 -0.93 5.50 -4.99
N LEU A 305 -1.27 4.94 -6.16
CA LEU A 305 -2.35 5.41 -7.02
C LEU A 305 -3.73 5.54 -6.35
N PRO A 306 -4.09 4.79 -5.29
CA PRO A 306 -5.35 5.02 -4.59
C PRO A 306 -5.48 6.43 -4.01
N LEU A 307 -4.39 7.19 -3.89
CA LEU A 307 -4.45 8.60 -3.53
C LEU A 307 -5.27 9.44 -4.52
N PHE A 308 -5.37 9.02 -5.79
CA PHE A 308 -6.27 9.61 -6.77
C PHE A 308 -7.75 9.35 -6.46
N LEU A 309 -8.09 8.30 -5.73
CA LEU A 309 -9.49 7.97 -5.43
C LEU A 309 -10.10 8.90 -4.38
N HIS A 310 -9.30 9.68 -3.63
CA HIS A 310 -9.84 10.62 -2.65
C HIS A 310 -10.45 11.86 -3.34
N PRO A 311 -11.77 12.13 -3.19
CA PRO A 311 -12.41 13.28 -3.85
C PRO A 311 -11.87 14.63 -3.38
N GLY A 312 -11.50 14.74 -2.09
CA GLY A 312 -10.95 15.95 -1.49
C GLY A 312 -9.43 16.15 -1.67
N ARG A 313 -8.80 15.45 -2.61
CA ARG A 313 -7.37 15.63 -2.89
C ARG A 313 -7.10 16.96 -3.58
N ASP A 314 -5.92 17.51 -3.36
CA ASP A 314 -5.47 18.70 -4.09
C ASP A 314 -4.99 18.28 -5.47
N ARG A 315 -5.74 18.65 -6.51
CA ARG A 315 -5.45 18.29 -7.91
C ARG A 315 -4.17 18.94 -8.44
N SER A 316 -3.65 20.00 -7.81
CA SER A 316 -2.34 20.57 -8.18
C SER A 316 -1.18 19.58 -7.94
N LEU A 317 -1.38 18.61 -7.05
CA LEU A 317 -0.41 17.57 -6.73
C LEU A 317 -0.42 16.42 -7.73
N ASP A 318 -1.46 16.28 -8.55
CA ASP A 318 -1.65 15.08 -9.38
C ASP A 318 -0.48 14.91 -10.39
N SER A 319 0.03 16.02 -10.95
CA SER A 319 1.17 16.02 -11.88
C SER A 319 2.51 15.61 -11.24
N PRO A 320 3.01 16.29 -10.18
CA PRO A 320 4.26 15.89 -9.53
C PRO A 320 4.17 14.49 -8.91
N PHE A 321 2.98 14.10 -8.43
CA PHE A 321 2.71 12.77 -7.92
C PHE A 321 2.83 11.69 -9.01
N TYR A 322 2.17 11.87 -10.16
CA TYR A 322 2.27 10.92 -11.27
C TYR A 322 3.68 10.86 -11.85
N ALA A 323 4.39 11.99 -11.95
CA ALA A 323 5.79 12.03 -12.38
C ALA A 323 6.69 11.18 -11.47
N PHE A 324 6.44 11.20 -10.16
CA PHE A 324 7.14 10.34 -9.20
C PHE A 324 6.85 8.85 -9.42
N ILE A 325 5.59 8.48 -9.66
CA ILE A 325 5.22 7.07 -9.97
C ILE A 325 5.89 6.62 -11.26
N LYS A 326 5.81 7.44 -12.32
CA LYS A 326 6.47 7.19 -13.61
C LYS A 326 7.95 6.89 -13.43
N GLN A 327 8.64 7.68 -12.60
CA GLN A 327 10.04 7.47 -12.31
C GLN A 327 10.27 6.05 -11.77
N LEU A 328 9.56 5.63 -10.73
CA LEU A 328 9.84 4.36 -10.04
C LEU A 328 9.19 3.11 -10.68
N SER A 329 8.26 3.28 -11.62
CA SER A 329 7.57 2.16 -12.29
C SER A 329 8.55 1.24 -13.04
N VAL A 330 8.23 -0.05 -13.08
CA VAL A 330 9.03 -1.10 -13.73
C VAL A 330 8.09 -2.00 -14.53
N ALA A 331 8.45 -2.33 -15.76
CA ALA A 331 7.68 -3.24 -16.59
C ALA A 331 7.69 -4.69 -16.03
N PRO A 332 6.64 -5.51 -16.27
CA PRO A 332 5.39 -5.13 -16.90
C PRO A 332 4.55 -4.23 -15.97
N SER A 333 3.92 -3.20 -16.52
CA SER A 333 3.08 -2.25 -15.78
C SER A 333 2.09 -1.60 -16.73
N TYR A 334 0.89 -1.28 -16.23
CA TYR A 334 -0.17 -0.60 -16.98
C TYR A 334 0.02 0.93 -17.00
N ILE A 335 1.03 1.46 -16.30
CA ILE A 335 1.37 2.89 -16.32
C ILE A 335 1.88 3.27 -17.70
N ARG A 336 1.27 4.29 -18.32
CA ARG A 336 1.50 4.68 -19.73
C ARG A 336 2.94 5.07 -20.06
N ALA A 337 3.71 5.42 -19.04
CA ALA A 337 5.13 5.68 -19.20
C ALA A 337 5.95 4.45 -19.64
N ASN A 338 5.43 3.25 -19.42
CA ASN A 338 6.09 2.00 -19.77
C ASN A 338 5.77 1.57 -21.20
N ILE A 339 6.73 0.87 -21.81
CA ILE A 339 6.55 0.20 -23.09
C ILE A 339 5.58 -0.98 -22.90
N ALA A 340 4.78 -1.30 -23.92
CA ALA A 340 3.80 -2.38 -23.91
C ALA A 340 2.72 -2.28 -22.80
N HIS A 341 2.52 -1.09 -22.21
CA HIS A 341 1.55 -0.88 -21.14
C HIS A 341 0.11 -1.21 -21.55
N GLU A 342 -0.26 -1.01 -22.82
CA GLU A 342 -1.61 -1.31 -23.33
C GLU A 342 -1.94 -2.80 -23.24
N ALA A 343 -1.00 -3.67 -23.64
CA ALA A 343 -1.17 -5.11 -23.58
C ALA A 343 -1.33 -5.60 -22.13
N TYR A 344 -0.54 -5.03 -21.21
CA TYR A 344 -0.64 -5.37 -19.79
C TYR A 344 -1.93 -4.85 -19.16
N LEU A 345 -2.35 -3.63 -19.50
CA LEU A 345 -3.62 -3.06 -19.03
C LEU A 345 -4.80 -3.92 -19.49
N GLU A 346 -4.79 -4.40 -20.73
CA GLU A 346 -5.83 -5.28 -21.25
C GLU A 346 -5.85 -6.62 -20.51
N LEU A 347 -4.69 -7.18 -20.17
CA LEU A 347 -4.61 -8.38 -19.33
C LEU A 347 -5.24 -8.17 -17.94
N VAL A 348 -4.93 -7.05 -17.27
CA VAL A 348 -5.53 -6.71 -15.96
C VAL A 348 -7.05 -6.54 -16.08
N ARG A 349 -7.53 -5.84 -17.11
CA ARG A 349 -8.97 -5.68 -17.37
C ARG A 349 -9.66 -7.00 -17.65
N LYS A 350 -9.07 -7.86 -18.47
CA LYS A 350 -9.60 -9.20 -18.78
C LYS A 350 -9.66 -10.07 -17.53
N CYS A 351 -8.63 -10.02 -16.68
CA CYS A 351 -8.61 -10.70 -15.39
C CYS A 351 -9.80 -10.28 -14.50
N LEU A 352 -10.02 -8.96 -14.38
CA LEU A 352 -11.13 -8.41 -13.61
C LEU A 352 -12.50 -8.78 -14.22
N ALA A 353 -12.66 -8.67 -15.53
CA ALA A 353 -13.91 -9.00 -16.21
C ALA A 353 -14.30 -10.47 -16.00
N LEU A 354 -13.35 -11.40 -16.18
CA LEU A 354 -13.58 -12.82 -15.92
C LEU A 354 -13.88 -13.10 -14.44
N ALA A 355 -13.24 -12.38 -13.52
CA ALA A 355 -13.55 -12.49 -12.09
C ALA A 355 -14.98 -12.04 -11.79
N ILE A 356 -15.40 -10.88 -12.34
CA ILE A 356 -16.75 -10.34 -12.17
C ILE A 356 -17.81 -11.33 -12.66
N ASP A 357 -17.57 -11.98 -13.80
CA ASP A 357 -18.48 -12.97 -14.39
C ASP A 357 -18.52 -14.31 -13.63
N HIS A 358 -17.43 -14.64 -12.93
CA HIS A 358 -17.30 -15.88 -12.16
C HIS A 358 -17.98 -15.82 -10.80
N PHE A 359 -17.73 -14.77 -10.01
CA PHE A 359 -18.34 -14.60 -8.70
C PHE A 359 -19.75 -14.02 -8.81
N GLU A 360 -20.57 -14.22 -7.78
CA GLU A 360 -21.94 -13.70 -7.70
C GLU A 360 -22.13 -12.90 -6.40
N GLY A 361 -23.18 -12.09 -6.32
CA GLY A 361 -23.51 -11.32 -5.11
C GLY A 361 -22.45 -10.27 -4.73
N THR A 362 -22.11 -10.22 -3.44
CA THR A 362 -21.21 -9.22 -2.83
C THR A 362 -19.81 -9.24 -3.42
N GLU A 363 -19.21 -10.43 -3.62
CA GLU A 363 -17.88 -10.60 -4.22
C GLU A 363 -17.80 -9.99 -5.62
N SER A 364 -18.83 -10.24 -6.45
CA SER A 364 -18.93 -9.68 -7.80
C SER A 364 -19.10 -8.15 -7.78
N ALA A 365 -19.92 -7.63 -6.86
CA ALA A 365 -20.08 -6.19 -6.68
C ALA A 365 -18.77 -5.50 -6.24
N ILE A 366 -17.97 -6.14 -5.36
CA ILE A 366 -16.66 -5.65 -4.96
C ILE A 366 -15.72 -5.58 -6.17
N LEU A 367 -15.64 -6.65 -6.97
CA LEU A 367 -14.79 -6.68 -8.16
C LEU A 367 -15.19 -5.64 -9.20
N LEU A 368 -16.49 -5.40 -9.36
CA LEU A 368 -17.02 -4.36 -10.24
C LEU A 368 -16.66 -2.95 -9.73
N THR A 369 -16.73 -2.72 -8.41
CA THR A 369 -16.22 -1.50 -7.77
C THR A 369 -14.73 -1.32 -8.02
N LEU A 370 -13.91 -2.37 -7.86
CA LEU A 370 -12.47 -2.32 -8.14
C LEU A 370 -12.19 -2.00 -9.61
N TYR A 371 -12.97 -2.53 -10.55
CA TYR A 371 -12.89 -2.19 -11.97
C TYR A 371 -13.18 -0.70 -12.21
N LEU A 372 -14.22 -0.14 -11.58
CA LEU A 372 -14.54 1.28 -11.69
C LEU A 372 -13.47 2.18 -11.06
N GLN A 373 -12.89 1.76 -9.93
CA GLN A 373 -11.77 2.44 -9.28
C GLN A 373 -10.53 2.47 -10.19
N LEU A 374 -10.23 1.36 -10.88
CA LEU A 374 -9.15 1.33 -11.87
C LEU A 374 -9.41 2.31 -13.02
N GLU A 375 -10.60 2.31 -13.63
CA GLU A 375 -10.93 3.26 -14.69
C GLU A 375 -10.85 4.71 -14.21
N ARG A 376 -11.23 4.99 -12.96
CA ARG A 376 -11.12 6.32 -12.34
C ARG A 376 -9.67 6.75 -12.17
N ILE A 377 -8.78 5.86 -11.73
CA ILE A 377 -7.33 6.12 -11.65
C ILE A 377 -6.78 6.44 -13.04
N LEU A 378 -7.15 5.66 -14.07
CA LEU A 378 -6.70 5.88 -15.45
C LEU A 378 -7.21 7.20 -16.04
N VAL A 379 -8.41 7.65 -15.66
CA VAL A 379 -8.91 8.99 -16.01
C VAL A 379 -8.08 10.10 -15.36
N CYS A 380 -7.66 9.92 -14.10
CA CYS A 380 -6.77 10.88 -13.43
C CYS A 380 -5.41 10.97 -14.13
N GLU A 381 -4.82 9.83 -14.49
CA GLU A 381 -3.58 9.74 -15.27
C GLU A 381 -3.70 10.47 -16.63
N GLU A 382 -4.79 10.23 -17.37
CA GLU A 382 -5.04 10.90 -18.65
C GLU A 382 -5.14 12.44 -18.49
N LYS A 383 -5.80 12.90 -17.43
CA LYS A 383 -5.91 14.34 -17.13
C LYS A 383 -4.55 14.95 -16.83
N VAL A 384 -3.71 14.26 -16.06
CA VAL A 384 -2.35 14.72 -15.77
C VAL A 384 -1.52 14.84 -17.04
N LEU A 385 -1.60 13.86 -17.95
CA LEU A 385 -0.86 13.88 -19.21
C LEU A 385 -1.35 14.96 -20.18
N SER A 386 -2.64 15.29 -20.13
CA SER A 386 -3.26 16.31 -20.99
C SER A 386 -3.09 17.74 -20.45
N GLN A 387 -2.64 17.92 -19.20
CA GLN A 387 -2.46 19.23 -18.59
C GLN A 387 -1.14 19.88 -19.02
N GLY A 388 -1.25 20.98 -19.78
CA GLY A 388 -0.32 22.11 -19.71
C GLY A 388 -0.97 23.19 -18.86
N ASP A 389 -0.35 23.54 -17.73
CA ASP A 389 -0.80 24.58 -16.76
C ASP A 389 -2.11 24.33 -15.99
N GLY A 390 -2.03 23.47 -14.96
CA GLY A 390 -2.57 23.70 -13.61
C GLY A 390 -4.07 23.97 -13.40
N LYS A 391 -4.91 24.01 -14.44
CA LYS A 391 -6.36 24.18 -14.33
C LYS A 391 -7.08 22.84 -14.44
N PRO A 392 -8.14 22.60 -13.66
CA PRO A 392 -8.94 21.39 -13.77
C PRO A 392 -9.76 21.43 -15.06
N VAL A 393 -9.17 20.97 -16.16
CA VAL A 393 -9.87 20.83 -17.44
C VAL A 393 -10.70 19.54 -17.42
N PRO A 394 -11.98 19.58 -17.86
CA PRO A 394 -12.75 18.36 -18.07
C PRO A 394 -12.04 17.46 -19.08
N LEU A 395 -12.25 16.14 -18.96
CA LEU A 395 -11.66 15.19 -19.91
C LEU A 395 -12.22 15.46 -21.32
N GLU A 396 -11.38 15.34 -22.35
CA GLU A 396 -11.82 15.46 -23.75
C GLU A 396 -13.05 14.57 -24.03
N ASP A 397 -14.07 15.14 -24.68
CA ASP A 397 -15.36 14.47 -24.88
C ASP A 397 -15.24 13.13 -25.61
N ALA A 398 -14.31 13.01 -26.56
CA ALA A 398 -14.07 11.75 -27.27
C ALA A 398 -13.59 10.65 -26.32
N LYS A 399 -12.62 10.97 -25.43
CA LYS A 399 -12.09 10.04 -24.44
C LYS A 399 -13.11 9.73 -23.35
N ALA A 400 -13.88 10.71 -22.90
CA ALA A 400 -14.98 10.49 -21.96
C ALA A 400 -16.04 9.54 -22.54
N LYS A 401 -16.33 9.62 -23.85
CA LYS A 401 -17.23 8.69 -24.53
C LYS A 401 -16.69 7.26 -24.56
N THR A 402 -15.39 7.05 -24.77
CA THR A 402 -14.81 5.69 -24.77
C THR A 402 -14.85 5.06 -23.37
N VAL A 403 -14.53 5.82 -22.33
CA VAL A 403 -14.64 5.38 -20.92
C VAL A 403 -16.10 4.99 -20.61
N ARG A 404 -17.05 5.88 -20.91
CA ARG A 404 -18.49 5.60 -20.69
C ARG A 404 -18.96 4.38 -21.48
N ALA A 405 -18.49 4.19 -22.71
CA ALA A 405 -18.85 3.01 -23.52
C ALA A 405 -18.35 1.71 -22.87
N ARG A 406 -17.08 1.68 -22.41
CA ARG A 406 -16.51 0.53 -21.71
C ARG A 406 -17.25 0.22 -20.40
N VAL A 407 -17.48 1.23 -19.57
CA VAL A 407 -18.19 1.05 -18.29
C VAL A 407 -19.62 0.58 -18.51
N LYS A 408 -20.34 1.18 -19.47
CA LYS A 408 -21.68 0.72 -19.84
C LYS A 408 -21.69 -0.71 -20.39
N HIS A 409 -20.65 -1.10 -21.13
CA HIS A 409 -20.52 -2.49 -21.57
C HIS A 409 -20.43 -3.41 -20.35
N MET A 410 -19.54 -3.14 -19.40
CA MET A 410 -19.43 -3.94 -18.18
C MET A 410 -20.74 -3.99 -17.39
N LEU A 411 -21.35 -2.83 -17.07
CA LEU A 411 -22.60 -2.76 -16.30
C LEU A 411 -23.80 -3.45 -16.97
N LYS A 412 -23.80 -3.62 -18.29
CA LYS A 412 -24.86 -4.34 -19.01
C LYS A 412 -24.70 -5.85 -18.94
N HIS A 413 -23.46 -6.34 -18.87
CA HIS A 413 -23.13 -7.76 -18.89
C HIS A 413 -22.92 -8.32 -17.47
N THR A 414 -22.98 -7.48 -16.43
CA THR A 414 -22.94 -7.91 -15.04
C THR A 414 -24.20 -8.70 -14.64
N HIS A 415 -24.04 -9.57 -13.65
CA HIS A 415 -25.13 -10.34 -13.04
C HIS A 415 -26.31 -9.46 -12.61
N SER A 416 -27.51 -10.06 -12.61
CA SER A 416 -28.76 -9.38 -12.23
C SER A 416 -28.71 -8.82 -10.81
N SER A 417 -27.98 -9.45 -9.90
CA SER A 417 -27.75 -9.00 -8.53
C SER A 417 -27.03 -7.64 -8.45
N ASN A 418 -26.20 -7.30 -9.44
CA ASN A 418 -25.39 -6.08 -9.44
C ASN A 418 -26.05 -4.91 -10.17
N GLN A 419 -27.13 -5.16 -10.94
CA GLN A 419 -27.77 -4.14 -11.77
C GLN A 419 -28.35 -2.97 -10.98
N ASN A 420 -28.66 -3.16 -9.69
CA ASN A 420 -29.16 -2.12 -8.78
C ASN A 420 -28.25 -1.93 -7.56
N SER A 421 -26.99 -2.37 -7.61
CA SER A 421 -26.05 -2.28 -6.48
C SER A 421 -25.63 -0.82 -6.24
N LEU A 422 -26.10 -0.21 -5.14
CA LEU A 422 -25.79 1.18 -4.83
C LEU A 422 -24.29 1.47 -4.62
N PRO A 423 -23.47 0.58 -3.99
CA PRO A 423 -22.03 0.79 -3.90
C PRO A 423 -21.35 0.93 -5.26
N VAL A 424 -21.76 0.14 -6.25
CA VAL A 424 -21.25 0.21 -7.63
C VAL A 424 -21.63 1.54 -8.28
N TYR A 425 -22.88 1.97 -8.13
CA TYR A 425 -23.32 3.26 -8.68
C TYR A 425 -22.74 4.47 -7.96
N ALA A 426 -22.37 4.33 -6.69
CA ALA A 426 -21.63 5.36 -5.96
C ALA A 426 -20.26 5.59 -6.62
N GLU A 427 -19.53 4.53 -6.94
CA GLU A 427 -18.24 4.61 -7.64
C GLU A 427 -18.39 5.04 -9.10
N TYR A 428 -19.45 4.62 -9.79
CA TYR A 428 -19.75 5.11 -11.14
C TYR A 428 -20.04 6.62 -11.15
N GLY A 429 -20.76 7.12 -10.16
CA GLY A 429 -20.98 8.55 -9.96
C GLY A 429 -19.69 9.31 -9.66
N LEU A 430 -18.80 8.74 -8.84
CA LEU A 430 -17.46 9.31 -8.59
C LEU A 430 -16.58 9.33 -9.84
N LEU A 431 -16.66 8.31 -10.69
CA LEU A 431 -15.99 8.29 -11.99
C LEU A 431 -16.51 9.39 -12.92
N GLU A 432 -17.83 9.58 -13.00
CA GLU A 432 -18.42 10.66 -13.80
C GLU A 432 -18.07 12.05 -13.23
N TYR A 433 -18.03 12.19 -11.90
CA TYR A 433 -17.53 13.40 -11.23
C TYR A 433 -16.07 13.68 -11.58
N GLU A 434 -15.21 12.67 -11.62
CA GLU A 434 -13.81 12.84 -12.01
C GLU A 434 -13.71 13.28 -13.49
N MET A 435 -14.57 12.80 -14.39
CA MET A 435 -14.57 13.21 -15.80
C MET A 435 -15.10 14.64 -16.01
N THR A 436 -16.31 14.93 -15.54
CA THR A 436 -17.09 16.15 -15.88
C THR A 436 -17.41 17.08 -14.70
N GLY A 437 -16.93 16.78 -13.49
CA GLY A 437 -17.31 17.50 -12.28
C GLY A 437 -18.74 17.20 -11.84
N LEU A 438 -19.33 18.08 -11.01
CA LEU A 438 -20.71 17.93 -10.54
C LEU A 438 -21.74 18.33 -11.61
N SER A 439 -21.63 17.72 -12.79
CA SER A 439 -22.48 17.95 -13.95
C SER A 439 -23.89 17.37 -13.75
N GLY A 440 -24.83 17.77 -14.63
CA GLY A 440 -26.18 17.18 -14.65
C GLY A 440 -26.16 15.67 -14.87
N ALA A 441 -25.19 15.15 -15.63
CA ALA A 441 -25.02 13.71 -15.83
C ALA A 441 -24.62 12.98 -14.52
N CYS A 442 -23.67 13.55 -13.78
CA CYS A 442 -23.23 13.04 -12.48
C CYS A 442 -24.38 13.02 -11.47
N ARG A 443 -25.08 14.16 -11.30
CA ARG A 443 -26.25 14.28 -10.40
C ARG A 443 -27.38 13.32 -10.78
N LYS A 444 -27.59 13.07 -12.07
CA LYS A 444 -28.61 12.14 -12.58
C LYS A 444 -28.30 10.70 -12.23
N ILE A 445 -27.04 10.26 -12.30
CA ILE A 445 -26.62 8.90 -11.90
C ILE A 445 -27.04 8.66 -10.45
N PHE A 446 -26.61 9.53 -9.53
CA PHE A 446 -26.97 9.39 -8.11
C PHE A 446 -28.48 9.47 -7.87
N SER A 447 -29.18 10.41 -8.51
CA SER A 447 -30.63 10.58 -8.33
C SER A 447 -31.41 9.36 -8.83
N THR A 448 -31.03 8.82 -9.99
CA THR A 448 -31.70 7.64 -10.57
C THR A 448 -31.45 6.41 -9.70
N SER A 449 -30.23 6.19 -9.22
CA SER A 449 -29.90 5.04 -8.35
C SER A 449 -30.70 5.09 -7.04
N VAL A 450 -30.82 6.25 -6.40
CA VAL A 450 -31.62 6.41 -5.18
C VAL A 450 -33.12 6.19 -5.44
N GLN A 451 -33.66 6.77 -6.51
CA GLN A 451 -35.08 6.65 -6.85
C GLN A 451 -35.49 5.21 -7.17
N VAL A 452 -34.68 4.48 -7.95
CA VAL A 452 -34.92 3.07 -8.27
C VAL A 452 -34.92 2.22 -7.00
N TYR A 453 -33.96 2.44 -6.11
CA TYR A 453 -33.87 1.73 -4.84
C TYR A 453 -35.08 2.01 -3.93
N CYS A 454 -35.41 3.29 -3.72
CA CYS A 454 -36.54 3.70 -2.87
C CYS A 454 -37.92 3.28 -3.43
N SER A 455 -38.01 2.91 -4.71
CA SER A 455 -39.23 2.41 -5.33
C SER A 455 -39.39 0.89 -5.19
N ASN A 456 -38.29 0.17 -5.02
CA ASN A 456 -38.26 -1.29 -4.98
C ASN A 456 -38.30 -1.85 -3.54
N GLU A 457 -37.75 -1.14 -2.56
CA GLU A 457 -37.79 -1.57 -1.16
C GLU A 457 -39.05 -1.10 -0.43
N GLY A 458 -39.67 -2.04 0.32
CA GLY A 458 -40.77 -1.75 1.23
C GLY A 458 -40.33 -0.88 2.41
N THR A 459 -41.30 -0.30 3.13
CA THR A 459 -41.11 0.64 4.25
C THR A 459 -40.52 0.03 5.52
N GLU A 460 -39.83 -1.12 5.43
CA GLU A 460 -39.21 -1.75 6.59
C GLU A 460 -37.88 -1.07 6.96
N ASP A 461 -37.76 -0.73 8.24
CA ASP A 461 -36.70 0.09 8.81
C ASP A 461 -35.48 -0.77 9.19
N ASP A 462 -35.09 -1.67 8.28
CA ASP A 462 -33.95 -2.57 8.48
C ASP A 462 -32.63 -1.80 8.34
N ILE A 463 -31.73 -1.99 9.30
CA ILE A 463 -30.47 -1.25 9.39
C ILE A 463 -29.51 -1.71 8.30
N GLU A 464 -29.48 -3.01 8.03
CA GLU A 464 -28.59 -3.62 7.03
C GLU A 464 -29.04 -3.28 5.62
N ALA A 465 -30.34 -3.43 5.32
CA ALA A 465 -30.89 -3.05 4.02
C ALA A 465 -30.54 -1.58 3.66
N ASN A 466 -30.81 -0.64 4.57
CA ASN A 466 -30.62 0.79 4.31
C ASN A 466 -29.15 1.28 4.32
N ASN A 467 -28.16 0.43 4.64
CA ASN A 467 -26.77 0.86 4.78
C ASN A 467 -26.19 1.39 3.45
N ASP A 468 -26.46 0.70 2.36
CA ASP A 468 -25.97 1.03 1.02
C ASP A 468 -26.51 2.38 0.53
N LEU A 469 -27.77 2.69 0.87
CA LEU A 469 -28.37 4.00 0.62
C LEU A 469 -27.66 5.10 1.41
N PHE A 470 -27.39 4.88 2.69
CA PHE A 470 -26.64 5.83 3.50
C PHE A 470 -25.23 6.06 2.93
N HIS A 471 -24.52 5.01 2.52
CA HIS A 471 -23.19 5.12 1.92
C HIS A 471 -23.21 5.98 0.65
N LEU A 472 -24.15 5.72 -0.27
CA LEU A 472 -24.28 6.52 -1.50
C LEU A 472 -24.60 7.99 -1.18
N VAL A 473 -25.57 8.25 -0.32
CA VAL A 473 -25.95 9.63 0.03
C VAL A 473 -24.80 10.36 0.73
N LEU A 474 -24.05 9.70 1.61
CA LEU A 474 -22.86 10.29 2.25
C LEU A 474 -21.77 10.63 1.23
N THR A 475 -21.57 9.77 0.23
CA THR A 475 -20.63 10.04 -0.88
C THR A 475 -21.03 11.31 -1.64
N VAL A 476 -22.32 11.49 -1.94
CA VAL A 476 -22.82 12.71 -2.58
C VAL A 476 -22.68 13.93 -1.68
N VAL A 477 -22.96 13.78 -0.38
CA VAL A 477 -22.79 14.86 0.62
C VAL A 477 -21.34 15.34 0.65
N GLU A 478 -20.35 14.44 0.59
CA GLU A 478 -18.95 14.84 0.48
C GLU A 478 -18.66 15.66 -0.77
N LEU A 479 -19.18 15.26 -1.93
CA LEU A 479 -19.05 16.02 -3.17
C LEU A 479 -19.70 17.41 -3.06
N LEU A 480 -20.89 17.50 -2.49
CA LEU A 480 -21.59 18.77 -2.27
C LEU A 480 -20.80 19.70 -1.34
N LEU A 481 -20.20 19.17 -0.27
CA LEU A 481 -19.37 19.95 0.64
C LEU A 481 -18.08 20.44 -0.03
N LEU A 482 -17.48 19.65 -0.92
CA LEU A 482 -16.30 20.05 -1.71
C LEU A 482 -16.62 21.22 -2.65
N GLU A 483 -17.80 21.21 -3.27
CA GLU A 483 -18.27 22.31 -4.14
C GLU A 483 -18.85 23.50 -3.33
N GLY A 484 -18.88 23.44 -1.99
CA GLY A 484 -19.39 24.51 -1.13
C GLY A 484 -20.92 24.58 -0.99
N LEU A 485 -21.64 23.56 -1.45
CA LEU A 485 -23.10 23.48 -1.43
C LEU A 485 -23.60 22.93 -0.08
N LYS A 486 -23.34 23.67 1.00
CA LYS A 486 -23.65 23.24 2.38
C LYS A 486 -25.14 23.00 2.62
N ASP A 487 -26.02 23.84 2.09
CA ASP A 487 -27.47 23.73 2.31
C ASP A 487 -28.06 22.51 1.59
N GLU A 488 -27.56 22.20 0.38
CA GLU A 488 -27.93 20.96 -0.33
C GLU A 488 -27.49 19.72 0.46
N ALA A 489 -26.28 19.75 1.05
CA ALA A 489 -25.79 18.65 1.89
C ALA A 489 -26.67 18.43 3.15
N ILE A 490 -27.07 19.51 3.83
CA ILE A 490 -27.98 19.42 5.00
C ILE A 490 -29.34 18.89 4.58
N LYS A 491 -29.88 19.36 3.44
CA LYS A 491 -31.15 18.89 2.90
C LYS A 491 -31.10 17.39 2.53
N ALA A 492 -30.04 16.94 1.87
CA ALA A 492 -29.84 15.54 1.53
C ALA A 492 -29.83 14.62 2.75
N LEU A 493 -29.06 14.96 3.80
CA LEU A 493 -29.01 14.20 5.05
C LEU A 493 -30.34 14.24 5.82
N THR A 494 -31.05 15.38 5.79
CA THR A 494 -32.36 15.49 6.41
C THR A 494 -33.39 14.60 5.70
N ASN A 495 -33.41 14.62 4.37
CA ASN A 495 -34.32 13.81 3.55
C ASN A 495 -34.01 12.31 3.66
N LEU A 496 -32.74 11.92 3.77
CA LEU A 496 -32.34 10.53 4.03
C LEU A 496 -33.05 9.90 5.22
N VAL A 497 -33.30 10.71 6.26
CA VAL A 497 -33.83 10.24 7.54
C VAL A 497 -35.33 10.50 7.69
N LEU A 498 -35.83 11.61 7.14
CA LEU A 498 -37.22 12.03 7.31
C LEU A 498 -38.11 11.76 6.09
N LYS A 499 -37.55 11.79 4.87
CA LYS A 499 -38.30 11.81 3.62
C LYS A 499 -37.56 11.09 2.48
N ARG A 500 -37.44 9.76 2.58
CA ARG A 500 -36.62 8.95 1.65
C ARG A 500 -37.04 9.07 0.18
N HIS A 501 -38.34 9.12 -0.09
CA HIS A 501 -38.87 9.22 -1.45
C HIS A 501 -38.69 10.61 -2.10
N GLU A 502 -38.30 11.64 -1.32
CA GLU A 502 -38.02 13.00 -1.83
C GLU A 502 -36.51 13.24 -2.06
N ILE A 503 -35.66 12.21 -1.95
CA ILE A 503 -34.22 12.37 -2.19
C ILE A 503 -33.97 12.50 -3.70
N THR A 504 -33.58 13.71 -4.10
CA THR A 504 -33.11 14.02 -5.45
C THR A 504 -31.92 14.96 -5.36
N PHE A 505 -30.96 14.79 -6.28
CA PHE A 505 -29.78 15.65 -6.38
C PHE A 505 -29.82 16.53 -7.63
N GLU A 506 -30.93 16.56 -8.34
CA GLU A 506 -31.15 17.48 -9.45
C GLU A 506 -31.38 18.90 -8.92
N ASN A 507 -30.86 19.90 -9.63
CA ASN A 507 -31.01 21.30 -9.26
C ASN A 507 -32.49 21.69 -9.32
N THR A 508 -33.18 21.63 -8.19
CA THR A 508 -34.55 22.09 -8.05
C THR A 508 -34.52 23.49 -7.45
N ASN A 509 -35.13 24.47 -8.12
CA ASN A 509 -35.20 25.88 -7.72
C ASN A 509 -36.05 26.14 -6.44
N HIS A 510 -36.22 25.14 -5.58
CA HIS A 510 -36.99 25.24 -4.34
C HIS A 510 -36.12 25.69 -3.17
N SER A 511 -36.75 26.31 -2.17
CA SER A 511 -36.10 26.75 -0.92
C SER A 511 -35.18 25.66 -0.37
N LEU A 512 -33.88 25.96 -0.27
CA LEU A 512 -32.85 25.06 0.22
C LEU A 512 -32.78 25.02 1.76
N THR A 513 -33.49 25.93 2.44
CA THR A 513 -33.45 26.06 3.90
C THR A 513 -34.37 25.06 4.58
N VAL A 514 -33.77 24.15 5.35
CA VAL A 514 -34.47 23.19 6.22
C VAL A 514 -34.84 23.88 7.53
N SER A 515 -36.07 23.65 8.03
CA SER A 515 -36.51 24.20 9.33
C SER A 515 -35.75 23.59 10.51
N ASP A 516 -35.57 24.35 11.60
CA ASP A 516 -34.82 23.87 12.76
C ASP A 516 -35.50 22.70 13.49
N THR A 517 -36.83 22.59 13.41
CA THR A 517 -37.58 21.44 13.93
C THR A 517 -37.26 20.16 13.16
N MET A 518 -37.15 20.24 11.83
CA MET A 518 -36.74 19.10 11.01
C MET A 518 -35.27 18.71 11.27
N LYS A 519 -34.38 19.70 11.48
CA LYS A 519 -32.98 19.44 11.82
C LYS A 519 -32.84 18.65 13.13
N LEU A 520 -33.55 19.05 14.17
CA LEU A 520 -33.53 18.37 15.46
C LEU A 520 -34.13 16.96 15.38
N SER A 521 -35.24 16.79 14.65
CA SER A 521 -35.87 15.49 14.46
C SER A 521 -34.96 14.51 13.70
N ALA A 522 -34.29 14.98 12.64
CA ALA A 522 -33.32 14.17 11.90
C ALA A 522 -32.12 13.79 12.78
N LEU A 523 -31.62 14.71 13.60
CA LEU A 523 -30.52 14.44 14.53
C LEU A 523 -30.88 13.35 15.54
N GLN A 524 -32.10 13.38 16.09
CA GLN A 524 -32.58 12.37 17.02
C GLN A 524 -32.65 10.98 16.36
N LYS A 525 -33.24 10.87 15.17
CA LYS A 525 -33.32 9.60 14.43
C LYS A 525 -31.94 9.05 14.05
N LEU A 526 -30.99 9.92 13.69
CA LEU A 526 -29.60 9.50 13.43
C LEU A 526 -28.94 8.96 14.71
N SER A 527 -29.13 9.63 15.85
CA SER A 527 -28.66 9.14 17.15
C SER A 527 -29.24 7.77 17.50
N ASP A 528 -30.55 7.57 17.28
CA ASP A 528 -31.22 6.28 17.53
C ASP A 528 -30.67 5.17 16.62
N ARG A 529 -30.37 5.49 15.36
CA ARG A 529 -29.72 4.54 14.42
C ARG A 529 -28.32 4.17 14.89
N VAL A 530 -27.50 5.13 15.30
CA VAL A 530 -26.16 4.86 15.85
C VAL A 530 -26.23 3.96 17.07
N ASN A 531 -27.13 4.24 18.01
CA ASN A 531 -27.32 3.43 19.21
C ASN A 531 -27.71 1.98 18.88
N ARG A 532 -28.57 1.78 17.88
CA ARG A 532 -28.94 0.43 17.42
C ARG A 532 -27.74 -0.30 16.78
N ALA A 533 -27.01 0.37 15.90
CA ALA A 533 -25.87 -0.22 15.20
C ALA A 533 -24.70 -0.56 16.16
N VAL A 534 -24.40 0.31 17.11
CA VAL A 534 -23.36 0.06 18.13
C VAL A 534 -23.76 -1.12 19.04
N ARG A 535 -25.04 -1.23 19.42
CA ARG A 535 -25.52 -2.38 20.21
C ARG A 535 -25.39 -3.69 19.46
N HIS A 536 -25.68 -3.71 18.16
CA HIS A 536 -25.50 -4.89 17.32
C HIS A 536 -24.04 -5.32 17.25
N GLU A 537 -23.13 -4.37 17.02
CA GLU A 537 -21.69 -4.64 16.92
C GLU A 537 -21.04 -5.02 18.26
N SER A 538 -21.68 -4.67 19.39
CA SER A 538 -21.20 -5.01 20.74
C SER A 538 -21.67 -6.39 21.23
N GLN A 539 -22.47 -7.12 20.45
CA GLN A 539 -22.95 -8.46 20.82
C GLN A 539 -21.89 -9.53 20.52
N PRO A 540 -21.75 -10.56 21.39
CA PRO A 540 -20.71 -11.59 21.25
C PRO A 540 -20.86 -12.45 19.98
N ASP A 541 -22.06 -12.55 19.41
CA ASP A 541 -22.30 -13.30 18.17
C ASP A 541 -21.69 -12.61 16.94
N ALA A 542 -21.54 -11.28 16.96
CA ALA A 542 -20.87 -10.51 15.90
C ALA A 542 -19.33 -10.66 15.93
N GLU A 543 -18.77 -11.13 17.05
CA GLU A 543 -17.34 -11.38 17.21
C GLU A 543 -16.91 -12.74 16.61
N GLN A 544 -17.84 -13.69 16.46
CA GLN A 544 -17.57 -15.05 16.00
C GLN A 544 -17.73 -15.25 14.48
N SER A 545 -18.31 -14.28 13.76
CA SER A 545 -18.22 -14.28 12.29
C SER A 545 -16.78 -13.95 11.92
N ASN A 546 -15.98 -14.98 11.62
CA ASN A 546 -14.64 -14.83 11.06
C ASN A 546 -14.66 -13.72 9.99
N THR A 547 -13.72 -12.77 10.08
CA THR A 547 -13.62 -11.64 9.16
C THR A 547 -13.44 -12.15 7.73
N GLN A 548 -14.54 -12.32 7.00
CA GLN A 548 -14.51 -12.57 5.58
C GLN A 548 -13.81 -11.38 4.91
N THR A 549 -12.96 -11.65 3.93
CA THR A 549 -12.18 -10.63 3.22
C THR A 549 -13.06 -9.56 2.58
N GLU A 550 -14.31 -9.89 2.25
CA GLU A 550 -15.34 -8.97 1.76
C GLU A 550 -15.60 -7.78 2.70
N HIS A 551 -15.52 -7.97 4.02
CA HIS A 551 -15.83 -6.93 5.01
C HIS A 551 -14.87 -5.75 4.98
N TYR A 552 -13.66 -5.90 4.44
CA TYR A 552 -12.75 -4.77 4.27
C TYR A 552 -13.30 -3.76 3.26
N PHE A 553 -13.89 -4.27 2.17
CA PHE A 553 -14.36 -3.51 1.01
C PHE A 553 -15.79 -2.99 1.17
N VAL A 554 -16.63 -3.71 1.90
CA VAL A 554 -18.04 -3.32 2.14
C VAL A 554 -18.12 -2.28 3.27
N SER A 555 -19.04 -1.32 3.14
CA SER A 555 -19.29 -0.32 4.17
C SER A 555 -19.97 -0.94 5.38
N ASN A 556 -19.35 -0.84 6.56
CA ASN A 556 -19.96 -1.36 7.78
C ASN A 556 -21.15 -0.47 8.26
N PRO A 557 -22.32 -1.04 8.60
CA PRO A 557 -23.51 -0.28 9.02
C PRO A 557 -23.30 0.67 10.22
N MET A 558 -22.48 0.27 11.20
CA MET A 558 -22.13 1.10 12.35
C MET A 558 -21.29 2.30 11.92
N VAL A 559 -20.25 2.07 11.12
CA VAL A 559 -19.35 3.12 10.61
C VAL A 559 -20.13 4.12 9.77
N THR A 560 -20.98 3.66 8.84
CA THR A 560 -21.82 4.53 8.01
C THR A 560 -22.80 5.35 8.85
N SER A 561 -23.42 4.75 9.87
CA SER A 561 -24.36 5.43 10.76
C SER A 561 -23.68 6.51 11.61
N ILE A 562 -22.50 6.21 12.17
CA ILE A 562 -21.69 7.18 12.93
C ILE A 562 -21.26 8.32 12.01
N LYS A 563 -20.77 8.02 10.79
CA LYS A 563 -20.39 9.03 9.81
C LYS A 563 -21.55 9.98 9.52
N ALA A 564 -22.74 9.46 9.24
CA ALA A 564 -23.94 10.28 9.00
C ALA A 564 -24.29 11.18 10.19
N TYR A 565 -24.32 10.63 11.40
CA TYR A 565 -24.63 11.38 12.61
C TYR A 565 -23.63 12.50 12.88
N VAL A 566 -22.33 12.17 12.85
CA VAL A 566 -21.27 13.09 13.24
C VAL A 566 -21.06 14.20 12.19
N VAL A 567 -21.15 13.87 10.89
CA VAL A 567 -21.14 14.89 9.81
C VAL A 567 -22.35 15.82 9.93
N TYR A 568 -23.56 15.27 10.13
CA TYR A 568 -24.76 16.08 10.29
C TYR A 568 -24.70 17.03 11.50
N LEU A 569 -24.21 16.51 12.64
CA LEU A 569 -24.01 17.29 13.86
C LEU A 569 -23.02 18.45 13.64
N ALA A 570 -21.90 18.18 12.97
CA ALA A 570 -20.91 19.20 12.63
C ALA A 570 -21.48 20.30 11.71
N LEU A 571 -22.32 19.93 10.74
CA LEU A 571 -22.93 20.88 9.81
C LEU A 571 -23.95 21.82 10.48
N ILE A 572 -24.80 21.29 11.37
CA ILE A 572 -25.84 22.07 12.08
C ILE A 572 -25.22 23.00 13.12
N ARG A 573 -24.36 22.46 14.00
CA ARG A 573 -23.84 23.22 15.14
C ARG A 573 -22.72 24.19 14.76
N SER A 574 -22.14 24.03 13.57
CA SER A 574 -20.98 24.80 13.10
C SER A 574 -19.76 24.76 14.04
N ASN A 575 -19.71 23.76 14.93
CA ASN A 575 -18.62 23.49 15.88
C ASN A 575 -18.34 21.98 15.89
N LEU A 576 -17.06 21.61 15.97
CA LEU A 576 -16.58 20.23 15.98
C LEU A 576 -16.51 19.61 17.39
N ALA A 577 -16.58 20.41 18.45
CA ALA A 577 -16.33 19.91 19.82
C ALA A 577 -17.28 18.77 20.24
N GLU A 578 -18.56 18.87 19.90
CA GLU A 578 -19.54 17.84 20.24
C GLU A 578 -19.35 16.57 19.39
N ALA A 579 -19.14 16.75 18.08
CA ALA A 579 -18.87 15.68 17.12
C ALA A 579 -17.61 14.87 17.48
N THR A 580 -16.53 15.55 17.85
CA THR A 580 -15.26 14.92 18.25
C THR A 580 -15.36 14.19 19.60
N LYS A 581 -16.10 14.73 20.57
CA LYS A 581 -16.36 14.03 21.84
C LYS A 581 -17.13 12.73 21.67
N GLN A 582 -18.10 12.70 20.74
CA GLN A 582 -18.83 11.47 20.41
C GLN A 582 -17.91 10.42 19.79
N LEU A 583 -17.01 10.82 18.88
CA LEU A 583 -16.03 9.90 18.30
C LEU A 583 -15.05 9.32 19.33
N GLU A 584 -14.57 10.12 20.28
CA GLU A 584 -13.71 9.60 21.38
C GLU A 584 -14.45 8.56 22.23
N THR A 585 -15.76 8.72 22.41
CA THR A 585 -16.58 7.74 23.14
C THR A 585 -16.63 6.41 22.37
N PHE A 586 -16.83 6.44 21.05
CA PHE A 586 -16.82 5.23 20.23
C PHE A 586 -15.42 4.58 20.16
N LEU A 587 -14.36 5.37 20.05
CA LEU A 587 -12.98 4.86 20.09
C LEU A 587 -12.65 4.20 21.44
N TYR A 588 -13.22 4.67 22.55
CA TYR A 588 -13.06 4.02 23.84
C TYR A 588 -13.81 2.68 23.91
N LEU A 589 -15.00 2.59 23.32
CA LEU A 589 -15.82 1.38 23.33
C LEU A 589 -15.17 0.21 22.57
N PHE A 590 -14.55 0.49 21.42
CA PHE A 590 -13.91 -0.53 20.57
C PHE A 590 -12.40 -0.48 20.72
N ASN A 591 -11.85 -0.88 21.86
CA ASN A 591 -10.42 -0.74 22.18
C ASN A 591 -9.68 -2.06 22.43
N ASP A 592 -10.24 -3.21 22.02
CA ASP A 592 -9.54 -4.48 22.15
C ASP A 592 -8.53 -4.69 21.00
N PRO A 593 -7.21 -4.70 21.27
CA PRO A 593 -6.20 -4.90 20.23
C PRO A 593 -6.14 -6.35 19.72
N SER A 594 -6.73 -7.32 20.44
CA SER A 594 -6.71 -8.74 20.05
C SER A 594 -7.76 -9.07 18.98
N ASN A 595 -8.80 -8.23 18.86
CA ASN A 595 -9.89 -8.45 17.92
C ASN A 595 -9.63 -7.72 16.59
N ALA A 596 -9.38 -8.50 15.52
CA ALA A 596 -9.11 -7.97 14.18
C ALA A 596 -10.27 -7.12 13.61
N ARG A 597 -11.52 -7.49 13.92
CA ARG A 597 -12.71 -6.75 13.49
C ARG A 597 -12.80 -5.39 14.18
N GLN A 598 -12.55 -5.33 15.50
CA GLN A 598 -12.51 -4.04 16.21
C GLN A 598 -11.36 -3.16 15.70
N LYS A 599 -10.18 -3.73 15.43
CA LYS A 599 -9.06 -3.01 14.82
C LYS A 599 -9.45 -2.38 13.47
N MET A 600 -10.14 -3.11 12.60
CA MET A 600 -10.67 -2.59 11.33
C MET A 600 -11.66 -1.42 11.56
N LEU A 601 -12.60 -1.56 12.50
CA LEU A 601 -13.58 -0.52 12.81
C LEU A 601 -12.91 0.75 13.36
N ARG A 602 -11.93 0.61 14.26
CA ARG A 602 -11.14 1.72 14.79
C ARG A 602 -10.46 2.51 13.68
N GLN A 603 -9.85 1.83 12.71
CA GLN A 603 -9.21 2.50 11.57
C GLN A 603 -10.21 3.43 10.86
N ARG A 604 -11.44 2.95 10.61
CA ARG A 604 -12.50 3.75 9.97
C ARG A 604 -12.98 4.90 10.84
N LEU A 605 -13.09 4.71 12.14
CA LEU A 605 -13.47 5.77 13.08
C LEU A 605 -12.42 6.89 13.10
N PHE A 606 -11.13 6.56 13.08
CA PHE A 606 -10.06 7.55 12.95
C PHE A 606 -10.11 8.29 11.60
N GLU A 607 -10.38 7.58 10.50
CA GLU A 607 -10.58 8.20 9.18
C GLU A 607 -11.74 9.22 9.22
N ILE A 608 -12.89 8.87 9.82
CA ILE A 608 -14.03 9.78 10.02
C ILE A 608 -13.62 10.99 10.89
N TYR A 609 -12.87 10.77 11.96
CA TYR A 609 -12.38 11.86 12.82
C TYR A 609 -11.57 12.87 12.01
N LEU A 610 -10.61 12.39 11.22
CA LEU A 610 -9.77 13.25 10.40
C LEU A 610 -10.54 13.92 9.25
N GLN A 611 -11.55 13.26 8.69
CA GLN A 611 -12.47 13.85 7.70
C GLN A 611 -13.20 15.07 8.26
N LEU A 612 -13.61 15.09 9.54
CA LEU A 612 -14.25 16.26 10.15
C LEU A 612 -13.34 17.49 10.17
N PHE A 613 -12.05 17.30 10.42
CA PHE A 613 -11.07 18.38 10.36
C PHE A 613 -10.91 18.90 8.92
N GLU A 614 -10.97 18.02 7.93
CA GLU A 614 -10.93 18.38 6.50
C GLU A 614 -12.17 19.19 6.09
N ILE A 615 -13.38 18.74 6.47
CA ILE A 615 -14.66 19.45 6.23
C ILE A 615 -14.65 20.84 6.88
N ALA A 616 -14.18 20.95 8.12
CA ALA A 616 -14.07 22.23 8.81
C ALA A 616 -13.08 23.17 8.13
N ARG A 617 -11.97 22.64 7.60
CA ARG A 617 -10.98 23.41 6.84
C ARG A 617 -11.58 23.95 5.54
N LEU A 618 -12.32 23.13 4.81
CA LEU A 618 -12.99 23.53 3.56
C LEU A 618 -14.03 24.63 3.81
N SER A 619 -14.86 24.47 4.84
CA SER A 619 -15.86 25.46 5.25
C SER A 619 -15.23 26.83 5.57
N ARG A 620 -14.02 26.85 6.14
CA ARG A 620 -13.28 28.08 6.49
C ARG A 620 -12.61 28.76 5.29
N LYS A 621 -12.08 27.98 4.33
CA LYS A 621 -11.50 28.55 3.09
C LYS A 621 -12.53 29.39 2.34
N GLN A 622 -13.80 28.98 2.35
CA GLN A 622 -14.90 29.73 1.74
C GLN A 622 -15.29 30.98 2.56
N GLY A 623 -15.17 30.91 3.90
CA GLY A 623 -15.52 32.01 4.82
C GLY A 623 -14.44 33.05 5.09
N HIS A 624 -13.24 32.97 4.47
CA HIS A 624 -12.10 33.89 4.70
C HIS A 624 -11.70 34.06 6.19
N GLN A 625 -11.92 33.05 7.03
CA GLN A 625 -11.58 33.10 8.46
C GLN A 625 -10.21 32.45 8.73
N PRO A 626 -9.34 33.08 9.56
CA PRO A 626 -8.05 32.50 9.92
C PRO A 626 -8.20 31.23 10.77
N ALA A 627 -7.24 30.32 10.65
CA ALA A 627 -7.27 29.05 11.37
C ALA A 627 -6.98 29.24 12.88
N PRO A 628 -7.84 28.74 13.80
CA PRO A 628 -7.52 28.69 15.23
C PRO A 628 -6.37 27.70 15.49
N SER A 629 -5.39 28.13 16.27
CA SER A 629 -4.20 27.35 16.66
C SER A 629 -4.53 26.08 17.44
N GLU A 630 -5.62 26.08 18.21
CA GLU A 630 -6.08 24.94 19.01
C GLU A 630 -6.48 23.74 18.14
N GLY A 631 -7.07 23.98 16.97
CA GLY A 631 -7.50 22.90 16.06
C GLY A 631 -6.35 22.12 15.42
N LEU A 632 -5.17 22.74 15.30
CA LEU A 632 -3.99 22.06 14.74
C LEU A 632 -3.39 21.08 15.75
N ARG A 633 -3.36 21.43 17.04
CA ARG A 633 -2.82 20.55 18.08
C ARG A 633 -3.68 19.29 18.24
N SER A 634 -5.00 19.44 18.30
CA SER A 634 -5.93 18.29 18.35
C SER A 634 -5.82 17.42 17.11
N PHE A 635 -5.69 18.04 15.92
CA PHE A 635 -5.48 17.30 14.68
C PHE A 635 -4.20 16.46 14.72
N LEU A 636 -3.08 17.06 15.15
CA LEU A 636 -1.80 16.34 15.24
C LEU A 636 -1.80 15.23 16.30
N ASP A 637 -2.54 15.39 17.39
CA ASP A 637 -2.69 14.36 18.42
C ASP A 637 -3.45 13.13 17.88
N VAL A 638 -4.57 13.36 17.17
CA VAL A 638 -5.32 12.29 16.51
C VAL A 638 -4.47 11.62 15.43
N VAL A 639 -3.70 12.38 14.66
CA VAL A 639 -2.76 11.84 13.67
C VAL A 639 -1.71 10.94 14.34
N ASP A 640 -1.08 11.38 15.43
CA ASP A 640 -0.06 10.58 16.13
C ASP A 640 -0.66 9.28 16.66
N ARG A 641 -1.84 9.34 17.31
CA ARG A 641 -2.59 8.13 17.75
C ARG A 641 -2.91 7.19 16.58
N THR A 642 -3.39 7.74 15.46
CA THR A 642 -3.77 6.94 14.29
C THR A 642 -2.56 6.27 13.65
N LEU A 643 -1.43 6.97 13.52
CA LEU A 643 -0.21 6.41 12.92
C LEU A 643 0.52 5.44 13.86
N ASN A 644 0.37 5.58 15.18
CA ASN A 644 0.83 4.58 16.14
C ASN A 644 0.12 3.22 15.92
N GLU A 645 -1.20 3.23 15.68
CA GLU A 645 -1.97 2.00 15.44
C GLU A 645 -1.94 1.53 13.98
N PHE A 646 -1.92 2.47 13.02
CA PHE A 646 -2.04 2.22 11.58
C PHE A 646 -0.98 3.01 10.77
N PRO A 647 0.31 2.63 10.86
CA PRO A 647 1.42 3.42 10.31
C PRO A 647 1.46 3.48 8.77
N SER A 648 0.78 2.56 8.09
CA SER A 648 0.69 2.49 6.62
C SER A 648 -0.60 3.09 6.05
N ASN A 649 -1.44 3.73 6.85
CA ASN A 649 -2.70 4.32 6.39
C ASN A 649 -2.45 5.49 5.41
N LEU A 650 -2.74 5.27 4.13
CA LEU A 650 -2.48 6.23 3.06
C LEU A 650 -3.31 7.52 3.20
N TYR A 651 -4.54 7.45 3.72
CA TYR A 651 -5.39 8.62 3.90
C TYR A 651 -4.77 9.61 4.90
N VAL A 652 -4.30 9.11 6.05
CA VAL A 652 -3.67 9.94 7.09
C VAL A 652 -2.34 10.49 6.63
N LEU A 653 -1.49 9.64 6.03
CA LEU A 653 -0.20 10.07 5.49
C LEU A 653 -0.36 11.20 4.46
N ARG A 654 -1.35 11.10 3.56
CA ARG A 654 -1.71 12.15 2.59
C ARG A 654 -2.09 13.46 3.29
N LEU A 655 -3.02 13.40 4.25
CA LEU A 655 -3.51 14.58 4.96
C LEU A 655 -2.40 15.36 5.66
N VAL A 656 -1.41 14.65 6.21
CA VAL A 656 -0.29 15.25 6.95
C VAL A 656 0.80 15.75 6.00
N ALA A 657 1.20 14.93 5.02
CA ALA A 657 2.27 15.26 4.07
C ALA A 657 1.98 16.52 3.26
N PHE A 658 0.73 16.68 2.82
CA PHE A 658 0.28 17.79 1.97
C PHE A 658 -0.48 18.87 2.75
N ASN A 659 -0.22 19.02 4.04
CA ASN A 659 -0.77 20.12 4.82
C ASN A 659 0.11 21.38 4.67
N ASP A 660 -0.42 22.39 3.98
CA ASP A 660 0.26 23.67 3.76
C ASP A 660 0.63 24.40 5.06
N ASN A 661 -0.16 24.20 6.13
CA ASN A 661 0.04 24.87 7.41
C ASN A 661 1.15 24.23 8.27
N LEU A 662 1.74 23.11 7.82
CA LEU A 662 2.78 22.40 8.58
C LEU A 662 4.19 22.70 8.02
N PRO A 663 5.08 23.35 8.80
CA PRO A 663 6.46 23.54 8.39
C PRO A 663 7.20 22.19 8.34
N TRP A 664 8.21 22.10 7.47
CA TRP A 664 8.95 20.85 7.22
C TRP A 664 9.49 20.18 8.50
N LEU A 665 10.00 20.96 9.45
CA LEU A 665 10.53 20.42 10.72
C LEU A 665 9.45 19.71 11.54
N ARG A 666 8.24 20.27 11.61
CA ARG A 666 7.12 19.64 12.33
C ARG A 666 6.60 18.42 11.55
N LEU A 667 6.53 18.52 10.23
CA LEU A 667 6.18 17.38 9.37
C LEU A 667 7.12 16.20 9.60
N ARG A 668 8.44 16.45 9.58
CA ARG A 668 9.47 15.46 9.90
C ARG A 668 9.37 14.95 11.34
N GLY A 669 9.01 15.79 12.30
CA GLY A 669 8.84 15.38 13.70
C GLY A 669 7.66 14.44 13.92
N VAL A 670 6.56 14.60 13.17
CA VAL A 670 5.37 13.74 13.26
C VAL A 670 5.57 12.46 12.47
N LEU A 671 5.85 12.55 11.17
CA LEU A 671 6.02 11.37 10.31
C LEU A 671 7.33 10.62 10.59
N GLY A 672 8.35 11.30 11.11
CA GLY A 672 9.64 10.68 11.46
C GLY A 672 9.56 9.65 12.57
N LYS A 673 8.52 9.68 13.42
CA LYS A 673 8.25 8.65 14.43
C LYS A 673 7.62 7.39 13.84
N HIS A 674 6.86 7.56 12.74
CA HIS A 674 6.01 6.54 12.14
C HIS A 674 6.45 6.23 10.70
N LEU A 675 7.75 6.05 10.49
CA LEU A 675 8.30 5.88 9.16
C LEU A 675 8.00 4.48 8.61
N THR A 676 7.10 4.42 7.64
CA THR A 676 6.88 3.30 6.73
C THR A 676 7.42 3.64 5.34
N PRO A 677 7.64 2.66 4.44
CA PRO A 677 8.08 3.01 3.09
C PRO A 677 7.09 3.96 2.40
N LYS A 678 5.76 3.77 2.55
CA LYS A 678 4.72 4.71 2.08
C LYS A 678 4.91 6.13 2.63
N ALA A 679 5.19 6.27 3.94
CA ALA A 679 5.43 7.57 4.57
C ALA A 679 6.68 8.27 3.99
N VAL A 680 7.77 7.52 3.77
CA VAL A 680 9.01 8.04 3.17
C VAL A 680 8.75 8.50 1.74
N LEU A 681 8.08 7.70 0.91
CA LEU A 681 7.73 8.06 -0.46
C LEU A 681 6.90 9.35 -0.48
N LEU A 682 5.87 9.47 0.37
CA LEU A 682 5.03 10.67 0.46
C LEU A 682 5.79 11.91 0.97
N LEU A 683 6.72 11.75 1.91
CA LEU A 683 7.60 12.84 2.35
C LEU A 683 8.48 13.38 1.22
N VAL A 684 8.98 12.49 0.35
CA VAL A 684 9.77 12.89 -0.82
C VAL A 684 8.91 13.63 -1.83
N ILE A 685 7.70 13.13 -2.11
CA ILE A 685 6.74 13.81 -3.01
C ILE A 685 6.37 15.19 -2.44
N ALA A 686 6.10 15.29 -1.14
CA ALA A 686 5.80 16.56 -0.48
C ALA A 686 7.00 17.54 -0.51
N ALA A 687 8.23 17.04 -0.38
CA ALA A 687 9.44 17.86 -0.51
C ALA A 687 9.58 18.42 -1.93
N ARG A 688 9.47 17.57 -2.97
CA ARG A 688 9.53 17.97 -4.38
C ARG A 688 8.42 18.96 -4.74
N HIS A 689 7.21 18.76 -4.22
CA HIS A 689 6.11 19.69 -4.43
C HIS A 689 6.40 21.06 -3.81
N ARG A 690 6.83 21.11 -2.54
CA ARG A 690 7.18 22.38 -1.86
C ARG A 690 8.30 23.11 -2.57
N GLU A 691 9.27 22.38 -3.11
CA GLU A 691 10.33 22.93 -3.95
C GLU A 691 9.77 23.60 -5.22
N ALA A 692 8.90 22.91 -5.96
CA ALA A 692 8.25 23.45 -7.15
C ALA A 692 7.36 24.67 -6.84
N SER A 693 6.66 24.69 -5.70
CA SER A 693 5.86 25.86 -5.27
C SER A 693 6.75 27.07 -4.92
N CYS A 694 7.92 26.84 -4.32
CA CYS A 694 8.87 27.91 -3.99
C CYS A 694 9.51 28.53 -5.26
N THR A 695 9.81 27.72 -6.28
CA THR A 695 10.39 28.23 -7.53
C THR A 695 9.38 29.04 -8.35
N MET A 696 8.09 28.71 -8.29
CA MET A 696 7.02 29.42 -8.99
C MET A 696 6.64 30.79 -8.35
N THR A 697 6.95 31.02 -7.08
CA THR A 697 6.44 32.19 -6.32
C THR A 697 7.40 33.39 -6.25
N ASN A 698 8.55 33.39 -6.95
CA ASN A 698 9.51 34.51 -7.00
C ASN A 698 9.75 35.19 -5.63
N THR A 699 9.96 34.41 -4.57
CA THR A 699 10.46 34.89 -3.27
C THR A 699 11.95 34.58 -3.10
N LEU A 700 12.71 34.75 -4.20
CA LEU A 700 14.13 34.40 -4.31
C LEU A 700 15.07 35.61 -4.39
N ASP A 701 14.58 36.84 -4.19
CA ASP A 701 15.45 38.03 -4.21
C ASP A 701 16.30 38.21 -2.93
N ASP A 702 16.02 37.47 -1.84
CA ASP A 702 16.75 37.61 -0.56
C ASP A 702 17.59 36.38 -0.15
N PHE A 703 17.68 35.32 -0.95
CA PHE A 703 18.55 34.18 -0.67
C PHE A 703 19.61 34.01 -1.77
N ILE A 704 20.86 34.18 -1.35
CA ILE A 704 22.10 34.10 -2.14
C ILE A 704 22.04 32.95 -3.16
N THR A 705 22.27 33.29 -4.42
CA THR A 705 22.27 32.46 -5.63
C THR A 705 23.48 31.49 -5.73
N MET A 706 23.87 30.87 -4.62
CA MET A 706 24.97 29.90 -4.58
C MET A 706 24.77 28.86 -3.48
N GLU A 707 23.72 28.04 -3.50
CA GLU A 707 23.65 26.86 -2.62
C GLU A 707 22.56 25.89 -3.09
N ALA A 708 22.82 24.58 -2.98
CA ALA A 708 21.91 23.51 -3.38
C ALA A 708 20.48 23.70 -2.81
N PHE A 709 19.45 23.37 -3.59
CA PHE A 709 18.06 23.50 -3.17
C PHE A 709 17.83 22.79 -1.81
N PRO A 710 17.32 23.48 -0.77
CA PRO A 710 17.27 22.95 0.59
C PRO A 710 16.41 21.68 0.70
N TYR A 711 15.43 21.50 -0.19
CA TYR A 711 14.59 20.31 -0.24
C TYR A 711 15.29 19.08 -0.82
N LYS A 712 16.15 19.24 -1.83
CA LYS A 712 17.01 18.15 -2.32
C LYS A 712 17.91 17.61 -1.22
N GLN A 713 18.59 18.48 -0.46
CA GLN A 713 19.42 18.04 0.66
C GLN A 713 18.59 17.39 1.78
N ARG A 714 17.36 17.88 2.03
CA ARG A 714 16.44 17.25 2.99
C ARG A 714 16.02 15.85 2.55
N ILE A 715 15.75 15.63 1.26
CA ILE A 715 15.44 14.32 0.69
C ILE A 715 16.61 13.37 0.87
N LEU A 716 17.83 13.79 0.51
CA LEU A 716 19.04 12.98 0.64
C LEU A 716 19.35 12.64 2.10
N ASN A 717 19.19 13.60 3.01
CA ASN A 717 19.39 13.38 4.45
C ASN A 717 18.29 12.47 5.04
N LEU A 718 17.05 12.56 4.54
CA LEU A 718 15.96 11.68 4.93
C LEU A 718 16.27 10.23 4.48
N LEU A 719 16.50 10.02 3.19
CA LEU A 719 16.76 8.69 2.63
C LEU A 719 18.06 8.09 3.20
N GLY A 720 19.13 8.88 3.25
CA GLY A 720 20.39 8.47 3.84
C GLY A 720 20.25 8.13 5.33
N GLY A 721 19.51 8.92 6.11
CA GLY A 721 19.27 8.64 7.53
C GLY A 721 18.43 7.39 7.75
N VAL A 722 17.36 7.22 6.97
CA VAL A 722 16.43 6.09 7.06
C VAL A 722 17.10 4.77 6.67
N LEU A 723 17.95 4.79 5.64
CA LEU A 723 18.58 3.58 5.12
C LEU A 723 19.90 3.24 5.84
N LYS A 724 20.60 4.23 6.42
CA LYS A 724 21.88 4.02 7.14
C LYS A 724 21.73 3.81 8.65
N SER A 725 20.75 4.43 9.32
CA SER A 725 20.55 4.23 10.78
C SER A 725 20.19 2.78 11.16
N SER A 726 19.82 1.97 10.16
CA SER A 726 19.46 0.56 10.30
C SER A 726 20.64 -0.40 10.50
N THR A 727 21.89 0.04 10.28
CA THR A 727 23.06 -0.80 10.54
C THR A 727 23.32 -0.99 12.03
N ASP A 728 22.89 -0.04 12.87
CA ASP A 728 23.23 0.00 14.29
C ASP A 728 22.11 -0.54 15.20
N ASN A 729 20.84 -0.55 14.75
CA ASN A 729 19.69 -0.99 15.55
C ASN A 729 18.75 -1.95 14.79
N LYS A 730 19.07 -3.25 14.84
CA LYS A 730 18.49 -4.33 14.00
C LYS A 730 17.12 -4.89 14.45
N CYS A 731 16.15 -4.07 14.91
CA CYS A 731 14.81 -4.60 15.27
C CYS A 731 13.67 -4.00 14.43
N SER A 732 13.53 -2.67 14.38
CA SER A 732 12.47 -1.98 13.63
C SER A 732 12.96 -1.36 12.30
N ALA A 733 14.28 -1.22 12.15
CA ALA A 733 14.93 -0.65 10.98
C ALA A 733 15.09 -1.64 9.80
N SER A 734 14.61 -2.88 9.95
CA SER A 734 14.60 -3.94 8.93
C SER A 734 13.68 -3.62 7.76
N VAL A 735 12.51 -3.02 8.02
CA VAL A 735 11.47 -2.84 6.99
C VAL A 735 11.91 -1.86 5.93
N LEU A 736 12.42 -0.70 6.36
CA LEU A 736 12.87 0.36 5.46
C LEU A 736 14.16 -0.05 4.74
N TYR A 737 15.09 -0.70 5.46
CA TYR A 737 16.35 -1.19 4.87
C TYR A 737 16.12 -2.28 3.81
N ARG A 738 15.14 -3.17 3.98
CA ARG A 738 14.84 -4.25 3.03
C ARG A 738 13.84 -3.86 1.95
N ASN A 739 13.60 -2.56 1.77
CA ASN A 739 12.68 -2.07 0.76
C ASN A 739 13.44 -1.57 -0.48
N ALA A 740 13.35 -2.32 -1.58
CA ALA A 740 14.06 -1.99 -2.82
C ALA A 740 13.61 -0.66 -3.44
N LEU A 741 12.34 -0.25 -3.30
CA LEU A 741 11.87 1.04 -3.84
C LEU A 741 12.58 2.23 -3.19
N LEU A 742 12.82 2.18 -1.88
CA LEU A 742 13.52 3.26 -1.18
C LEU A 742 14.98 3.38 -1.63
N TRP A 743 15.65 2.24 -1.84
CA TRP A 743 17.02 2.23 -2.40
C TRP A 743 17.07 2.75 -3.83
N ARG A 744 16.14 2.33 -4.69
CA ARG A 744 16.01 2.81 -6.07
C ARG A 744 15.78 4.32 -6.10
N LEU A 745 14.89 4.82 -5.25
CA LEU A 745 14.66 6.25 -5.09
C LEU A 745 15.93 6.98 -4.62
N TYR A 746 16.63 6.44 -3.62
CA TYR A 746 17.86 7.06 -3.11
C TYR A 746 18.96 7.12 -4.16
N LEU A 747 19.17 6.06 -4.95
CA LEU A 747 20.11 6.03 -6.06
C LEU A 747 19.79 7.11 -7.10
N ARG A 748 18.53 7.22 -7.49
CA ARG A 748 18.08 8.22 -8.48
C ARG A 748 18.23 9.65 -7.94
N GLU A 749 17.91 9.88 -6.67
CA GLU A 749 18.09 11.19 -6.02
C GLU A 749 19.58 11.57 -5.86
N LEU A 750 20.45 10.57 -5.66
CA LEU A 750 21.90 10.78 -5.63
C LEU A 750 22.45 11.14 -7.01
N PHE A 751 22.02 10.41 -8.04
CA PHE A 751 22.47 10.62 -9.41
C PHE A 751 22.05 11.98 -9.97
N ASP A 752 20.82 12.41 -9.65
CA ASP A 752 20.25 13.70 -10.06
C ASP A 752 20.77 14.87 -9.20
N GLN A 753 22.07 15.15 -9.28
CA GLN A 753 22.74 16.25 -8.56
C GLN A 753 23.63 17.08 -9.49
N PRO A 754 23.05 17.95 -10.34
CA PRO A 754 23.82 18.75 -11.29
C PRO A 754 24.75 19.79 -10.63
N ASN A 755 24.47 20.19 -9.39
CA ASN A 755 25.21 21.22 -8.64
C ASN A 755 25.97 20.64 -7.43
N ALA A 756 26.52 19.42 -7.55
CA ALA A 756 27.28 18.82 -6.47
C ALA A 756 28.51 19.68 -6.08
N PRO A 757 28.90 19.74 -4.78
CA PRO A 757 30.06 20.52 -4.34
C PRO A 757 31.35 20.12 -5.07
N PRO A 758 32.27 21.05 -5.34
CA PRO A 758 33.55 20.72 -5.97
C PRO A 758 34.32 19.68 -5.12
N GLY A 759 34.77 18.60 -5.76
CA GLY A 759 35.42 17.45 -5.11
C GLY A 759 34.48 16.33 -4.67
N TYR A 760 33.16 16.51 -4.78
CA TYR A 760 32.17 15.44 -4.54
C TYR A 760 31.96 14.59 -5.80
N SER A 761 32.36 13.33 -5.76
CA SER A 761 32.09 12.39 -6.85
C SER A 761 30.72 11.74 -6.68
N VAL A 762 29.73 12.25 -7.43
CA VAL A 762 28.37 11.70 -7.48
C VAL A 762 28.40 10.22 -7.87
N LEU A 763 29.17 9.86 -8.89
CA LEU A 763 29.29 8.48 -9.38
C LEU A 763 29.86 7.53 -8.33
N GLU A 764 30.85 7.96 -7.55
CA GLU A 764 31.41 7.15 -6.46
C GLU A 764 30.40 6.97 -5.31
N GLN A 765 29.61 8.00 -4.99
CA GLN A 765 28.56 7.87 -3.98
C GLN A 765 27.43 6.96 -4.46
N CYS A 766 27.02 7.07 -5.73
CA CYS A 766 26.06 6.16 -6.35
C CYS A 766 26.58 4.72 -6.30
N ARG A 767 27.86 4.49 -6.62
CA ARG A 767 28.50 3.17 -6.53
C ARG A 767 28.44 2.58 -5.12
N ARG A 768 28.87 3.34 -4.10
CA ARG A 768 28.82 2.87 -2.70
C ARG A 768 27.40 2.57 -2.24
N THR A 769 26.46 3.42 -2.63
CA THR A 769 25.04 3.26 -2.29
C THR A 769 24.44 2.07 -3.01
N LEU A 770 24.85 1.80 -4.25
CA LEU A 770 24.41 0.65 -5.04
C LEU A 770 24.83 -0.65 -4.36
N TYR A 771 26.08 -0.79 -3.94
CA TYR A 771 26.51 -2.00 -3.24
C TYR A 771 25.79 -2.18 -1.89
N ALA A 772 25.54 -1.10 -1.14
CA ALA A 772 24.73 -1.19 0.08
C ALA A 772 23.27 -1.62 -0.21
N ALA A 773 22.69 -1.12 -1.31
CA ALA A 773 21.36 -1.54 -1.75
C ALA A 773 21.33 -3.01 -2.19
N LEU A 774 22.36 -3.48 -2.90
CA LEU A 774 22.49 -4.89 -3.31
C LEU A 774 22.73 -5.81 -2.11
N GLU A 775 23.46 -5.35 -1.09
CA GLU A 775 23.61 -6.08 0.17
C GLU A 775 22.26 -6.24 0.88
N ALA A 776 21.42 -5.20 0.85
CA ALA A 776 20.10 -5.20 1.48
C ALA A 776 19.05 -6.01 0.71
N CYS A 777 19.07 -5.92 -0.62
CA CYS A 777 18.01 -6.41 -1.51
C CYS A 777 18.58 -7.20 -2.72
N PRO A 778 19.40 -8.24 -2.52
CA PRO A 778 20.13 -8.92 -3.59
C PRO A 778 19.23 -9.61 -4.63
N TRP A 779 17.99 -9.92 -4.29
CA TRP A 779 17.04 -10.61 -5.15
C TRP A 779 16.29 -9.70 -6.13
N ASN A 780 16.35 -8.38 -5.95
CA ASN A 780 15.52 -7.44 -6.71
C ASN A 780 16.23 -6.98 -7.99
N LYS A 781 15.80 -7.50 -9.14
CA LYS A 781 16.36 -7.19 -10.47
C LYS A 781 16.34 -5.69 -10.79
N ALA A 782 15.31 -4.96 -10.37
CA ALA A 782 15.18 -3.54 -10.70
C ALA A 782 16.30 -2.67 -10.09
N LEU A 783 16.92 -3.10 -8.99
CA LEU A 783 18.10 -2.43 -8.42
C LEU A 783 19.33 -2.56 -9.31
N TYR A 784 19.54 -3.73 -9.93
CA TYR A 784 20.64 -3.95 -10.87
C TYR A 784 20.46 -3.10 -12.12
N LEU A 785 19.23 -3.01 -12.64
CA LEU A 785 18.91 -2.18 -13.80
C LEU A 785 19.07 -0.68 -13.51
N ASP A 786 18.60 -0.20 -12.36
CA ASP A 786 18.81 1.19 -11.92
C ASP A 786 20.32 1.47 -11.69
N GLY A 787 21.06 0.49 -11.17
CA GLY A 787 22.51 0.54 -11.00
C GLY A 787 23.25 0.68 -12.33
N ALA A 788 22.83 -0.06 -13.37
CA ALA A 788 23.37 0.07 -14.72
C ALA A 788 23.18 1.49 -15.30
N SER A 789 22.07 2.16 -14.99
CA SER A 789 21.85 3.56 -15.39
C SER A 789 22.65 4.57 -14.57
N CYS A 790 22.75 4.38 -13.25
CA CYS A 790 23.35 5.36 -12.33
C CYS A 790 24.87 5.21 -12.16
N ALA A 791 25.42 4.01 -12.45
CA ALA A 791 26.83 3.66 -12.33
C ALA A 791 27.25 2.73 -13.49
N PRO A 792 27.26 3.24 -14.74
CA PRO A 792 27.52 2.43 -15.93
C PRO A 792 28.90 1.75 -15.94
N GLN A 793 29.87 2.29 -15.18
CA GLN A 793 31.19 1.67 -15.00
C GLN A 793 31.14 0.30 -14.28
N GLU A 794 30.08 0.02 -13.52
CA GLU A 794 29.91 -1.25 -12.81
C GLU A 794 29.12 -2.28 -13.63
N LEU A 795 28.67 -1.96 -14.85
CA LEU A 795 27.75 -2.83 -15.58
C LEU A 795 28.26 -4.26 -15.74
N SER A 796 29.54 -4.46 -16.08
CA SER A 796 30.09 -5.82 -16.25
C SER A 796 29.99 -6.62 -14.95
N GLN A 797 30.34 -6.02 -13.82
CA GLN A 797 30.22 -6.65 -12.50
C GLN A 797 28.76 -6.90 -12.12
N LEU A 798 27.85 -5.98 -12.46
CA LEU A 798 26.42 -6.17 -12.22
C LEU A 798 25.86 -7.33 -13.04
N LEU A 799 26.28 -7.49 -14.30
CA LEU A 799 25.91 -8.63 -15.13
C LEU A 799 26.45 -9.94 -14.56
N ASP A 800 27.72 -9.98 -14.17
CA ASP A 800 28.33 -11.14 -13.53
C ASP A 800 27.58 -11.54 -12.25
N LEU A 801 27.21 -10.55 -11.42
CA LEU A 801 26.39 -10.77 -10.23
C LEU A 801 24.98 -11.26 -10.58
N MET A 802 24.32 -10.69 -11.59
CA MET A 802 23.01 -11.17 -12.02
C MET A 802 23.06 -12.62 -12.48
N MET A 803 24.11 -13.02 -13.20
CA MET A 803 24.35 -14.39 -13.63
C MET A 803 24.68 -15.33 -12.46
N GLU A 804 25.54 -14.89 -11.52
CA GLU A 804 25.87 -15.65 -10.30
C GLU A 804 24.63 -15.92 -9.45
N LYS A 805 23.80 -14.89 -9.22
CA LYS A 805 22.55 -14.98 -8.45
C LYS A 805 21.43 -15.66 -9.25
N GLN A 806 21.62 -15.85 -10.56
CA GLN A 806 20.65 -16.38 -11.52
C GLN A 806 19.34 -15.58 -11.53
N LEU A 807 19.48 -14.25 -11.53
CA LEU A 807 18.37 -13.35 -11.85
C LEU A 807 18.00 -13.49 -13.32
N ARG A 808 16.74 -13.22 -13.66
CA ARG A 808 16.29 -13.32 -15.05
C ARG A 808 16.99 -12.26 -15.91
N VAL A 809 17.76 -12.67 -16.89
CA VAL A 809 18.35 -11.83 -17.95
C VAL A 809 17.75 -12.28 -19.27
N HIS A 810 17.09 -11.38 -20.01
CA HIS A 810 16.45 -11.69 -21.30
C HIS A 810 17.38 -11.44 -22.48
N ALA A 811 18.31 -10.50 -22.35
CA ALA A 811 19.27 -10.15 -23.38
C ALA A 811 20.66 -10.62 -22.98
N ILE A 812 21.16 -11.65 -23.67
CA ILE A 812 22.52 -12.15 -23.44
C ILE A 812 23.49 -11.18 -24.13
N PRO A 813 24.48 -10.59 -23.43
CA PRO A 813 25.40 -9.62 -24.03
C PRO A 813 26.11 -10.12 -25.29
N GLU A 814 26.50 -11.40 -25.31
CA GLU A 814 27.16 -12.04 -26.45
C GLU A 814 26.22 -12.16 -27.67
N GLU A 815 24.95 -12.47 -27.43
CA GLU A 815 23.92 -12.52 -28.48
C GLU A 815 23.73 -11.13 -29.11
N LEU A 816 23.65 -10.08 -28.29
CA LEU A 816 23.48 -8.70 -28.77
C LEU A 816 24.69 -8.20 -29.57
N ALA A 817 25.90 -8.64 -29.21
CA ALA A 817 27.10 -8.31 -29.99
C ALA A 817 27.01 -8.86 -31.41
N ILE A 818 26.55 -10.12 -31.56
CA ILE A 818 26.35 -10.75 -32.87
C ILE A 818 25.23 -10.03 -33.64
N LEU A 819 24.10 -9.74 -32.98
CA LEU A 819 22.96 -9.05 -33.61
C LEU A 819 23.27 -7.61 -34.03
N ARG A 820 24.30 -6.98 -33.47
CA ARG A 820 24.74 -5.63 -33.84
C ARG A 820 25.66 -5.64 -35.07
N GLU A 821 26.42 -6.71 -35.26
CA GLU A 821 27.37 -6.85 -36.36
C GLU A 821 26.72 -7.37 -37.66
N GLY A 822 25.62 -8.12 -37.54
CA GLY A 822 24.77 -8.54 -38.66
C GLY A 822 23.78 -7.46 -39.09
#